data_AF-A0A2U3ELA9-F1
#
_entry.id   AF-A0A2U3ELA9-F1
#
_cell.length_a   1.000
_cell.length_b   1.000
_cell.length_c   1.000
_cell.angle_alpha   90.00
_cell.angle_beta   90.00
_cell.angle_gamma   90.00
#
_symmetry.space_group_name_H-M   'P 1'
#
loop_
_entity.id
_entity.type
_entity.pdbx_description
1 polymer ?
#
loop_
_entity_poly.entity_id
_entity_poly.type
_entity_poly.pdbx_seq_one_letter_code
_entity_poly.pdbx_strand_id
1 'polypeptide(L)'
;MDADACARLGRGNCSHAGECFTSSMAVSPGLPMVVQHGGPWECLTSSYPGRPAVPCQAMPSHRRSGCKERHATDARVLRRRGRSQIISTQMARQPPRPSGNGGPMGTPTVVELPEQSAGAAACHAASNTNAPGWAGRLSCSPPQGPKRARRNAPPPTMTQRAPPIHAGGDGDRLRGRLHCFWAAARTKYTLEHALHQLPVWPCQQTTTGRRRLATPGRGLGKLQRTSLDVGHPSVNPVTCLPRASPPSPRHAVCALNRHSPLSARPDQRHDMPQSRRPLSTPGPNNTIPASSPPSVPRGTREDPRRRSRTHLRRHLAVVVVLLCAFVLAYFRAPAWTGAPLLSSDASLHSVWHNISGDAQTNVWASDALPAGDWPEDQYLLGVGKADITGPVVELNMMGYADFAQIGSGLRQRLYSRAFIVGDLHNPSDRFVYLVLDVQSGDTAVRYGIIRGLQALGPRYSMYGHDNVAVSATHSHSGPGAWLNYLLPQITSKGFDQQSYRAIVEGCILSIRRAHESLEPGSLSFGKTKIPNAGINRSLYAYLANPAEERARYNISAHDDGSVEMDMTALKFQRTSDGKNIGVLTWFPTHGTSMQANNTLITGDNKGVAADMFEKAVRGGEMETDDFVAGFSQANMGDVSPNVLGAWCEDGSGQQCSFEDSTCGNGRCNSCRAKGPGSEQDDHGASSCLEIGKRQYEGALRLYESLNTEEPINIQGKGVKAFHEFHDMSNFHFALPNGSTVRTCAAALGYSFGAGTWDEPGAYDIVQHVSTKAKSSFFWRIVTWLLKAPGQDQIECQAPKHILLDVGEVMRPYEWTPNVVDVQTFRVGQLFIIVSPGEATTMAGRRWKEAVAKHGSRTLADDLADREPLVVLGGPSNSYTHYITTEEEYGVQRYEGSSTLYGPHTLAAYIDRTVSSLQHLRSHNAPARKLAASMVLPPDNSNRSFSFIPGVLYDRTPRGLSFGDVVTDVNFSKLRFTRSETAQAVFVGANPRNNLRLEQTYAAVEYRPSPHGAWERVRDDSDWDLTFHWRRTSNIRGTSEVTIAWRIEPWAPSGEYRLRYYGDYKSITGRITPFDGASRAFTVS
;
A
#
# COMPACT_ATOMS: atom_id res chain seq x y z
N MET A 1 -44.97 10.49 -19.13
CA MET A 1 -44.35 11.68 -19.74
C MET A 1 -43.18 11.24 -20.62
N ASP A 2 -43.34 10.94 -21.90
CA ASP A 2 -44.46 10.47 -22.75
C ASP A 2 -43.92 10.57 -24.20
N ALA A 3 -44.30 9.74 -25.17
CA ALA A 3 -45.00 8.46 -25.16
C ALA A 3 -44.68 7.76 -26.49
N ASP A 4 -45.09 6.50 -26.66
CA ASP A 4 -45.50 6.03 -27.98
C ASP A 4 -46.79 5.20 -27.84
N ALA A 5 -47.74 5.41 -28.74
CA ALA A 5 -49.12 4.96 -28.58
C ALA A 5 -49.74 4.55 -29.92
N CYS A 6 -50.10 3.26 -30.01
CA CYS A 6 -50.47 2.62 -31.25
C CYS A 6 -51.84 3.03 -31.84
N ALA A 7 -51.90 2.89 -33.17
CA ALA A 7 -53.05 2.49 -33.99
C ALA A 7 -54.21 3.48 -34.22
N ARG A 8 -54.54 3.63 -35.52
CA ARG A 8 -55.93 3.59 -36.01
C ARG A 8 -56.02 3.08 -37.46
N LEU A 9 -56.66 1.91 -37.59
CA LEU A 9 -57.56 1.48 -38.68
C LEU A 9 -57.07 1.54 -40.15
N GLY A 10 -56.98 0.35 -40.76
CA GLY A 10 -57.00 0.18 -42.22
C GLY A 10 -58.30 -0.47 -42.74
N ARG A 11 -58.65 -0.16 -43.99
CA ARG A 11 -59.59 -0.86 -44.92
C ARG A 11 -59.22 -0.39 -46.34
N GLY A 12 -59.18 -1.15 -47.41
CA GLY A 12 -59.04 -2.60 -47.66
C GLY A 12 -58.17 -2.74 -48.94
N ASN A 13 -58.16 -3.81 -49.75
CA ASN A 13 -58.91 -5.07 -49.75
C ASN A 13 -58.22 -6.04 -50.76
N CYS A 14 -58.15 -7.36 -50.48
CA CYS A 14 -57.92 -8.46 -51.47
C CYS A 14 -56.58 -8.49 -52.27
N SER A 15 -56.05 -9.63 -52.75
CA SER A 15 -56.47 -11.06 -52.67
C SER A 15 -55.32 -12.03 -53.03
N HIS A 16 -55.36 -13.24 -52.44
CA HIS A 16 -54.66 -14.50 -52.83
C HIS A 16 -53.10 -14.50 -52.70
N ALA A 17 -52.43 -15.44 -52.01
CA ALA A 17 -52.41 -16.92 -52.03
C ALA A 17 -51.51 -17.50 -53.15
N GLY A 18 -50.69 -18.54 -52.91
CA GLY A 18 -50.40 -19.28 -51.67
C GLY A 18 -49.48 -20.50 -51.91
N GLU A 19 -49.11 -21.22 -50.83
CA GLU A 19 -48.49 -22.56 -50.83
C GLU A 19 -47.08 -22.73 -51.48
N CYS A 20 -46.42 -23.90 -51.42
CA CYS A 20 -45.81 -24.60 -50.27
C CYS A 20 -44.81 -25.69 -50.76
N PHE A 21 -44.17 -26.44 -49.83
CA PHE A 21 -43.29 -27.61 -50.06
C PHE A 21 -41.90 -27.35 -50.73
N THR A 22 -40.89 -28.24 -50.69
CA THR A 22 -40.06 -28.82 -49.57
C THR A 22 -38.99 -29.78 -50.16
N SER A 23 -38.04 -30.26 -49.33
CA SER A 23 -37.29 -31.54 -49.49
C SER A 23 -36.04 -31.65 -50.41
N SER A 24 -34.87 -31.50 -49.80
CA SER A 24 -33.85 -32.54 -49.47
C SER A 24 -33.33 -33.62 -50.47
N MET A 25 -32.06 -34.02 -50.23
CA MET A 25 -31.32 -35.25 -50.66
C MET A 25 -30.81 -35.33 -52.13
N ALA A 26 -29.74 -36.07 -52.51
CA ALA A 26 -28.52 -36.60 -51.81
C ALA A 26 -27.54 -37.29 -52.82
N VAL A 27 -26.42 -37.89 -52.32
CA VAL A 27 -25.58 -39.00 -52.90
C VAL A 27 -24.29 -38.65 -53.70
N SER A 28 -23.28 -39.54 -53.56
CA SER A 28 -21.85 -39.55 -54.04
C SER A 28 -21.67 -40.43 -55.33
N PRO A 29 -20.54 -41.12 -55.70
CA PRO A 29 -19.11 -41.16 -55.26
C PRO A 29 -18.04 -41.20 -56.41
N GLY A 30 -16.72 -41.40 -56.10
CA GLY A 30 -15.68 -41.77 -57.10
C GLY A 30 -14.21 -41.91 -56.59
N LEU A 31 -13.46 -42.94 -57.06
CA LEU A 31 -12.07 -43.36 -56.74
C LEU A 31 -11.62 -44.45 -57.80
N PRO A 32 -10.41 -45.11 -57.85
CA PRO A 32 -9.12 -45.01 -57.11
C PRO A 32 -7.79 -45.17 -57.96
N MET A 33 -6.63 -45.38 -57.27
CA MET A 33 -5.40 -46.16 -57.67
C MET A 33 -4.36 -45.55 -58.67
N VAL A 34 -3.05 -45.93 -58.69
CA VAL A 34 -2.01 -46.40 -57.70
C VAL A 34 -0.61 -46.54 -58.40
N VAL A 35 0.54 -46.52 -57.67
CA VAL A 35 1.83 -47.29 -57.88
C VAL A 35 3.04 -46.66 -57.11
N GLN A 36 4.07 -47.48 -56.82
CA GLN A 36 5.27 -47.23 -55.96
C GLN A 36 6.49 -46.64 -56.76
N HIS A 37 7.77 -46.55 -56.33
CA HIS A 37 8.60 -47.09 -55.22
C HIS A 37 9.94 -46.28 -55.10
N GLY A 38 10.63 -46.23 -53.94
CA GLY A 38 12.10 -45.95 -53.91
C GLY A 38 12.70 -45.22 -52.68
N GLY A 39 13.94 -45.59 -52.32
CA GLY A 39 14.93 -44.93 -51.43
C GLY A 39 16.35 -45.38 -51.85
N PRO A 40 17.45 -45.34 -51.05
CA PRO A 40 17.64 -44.79 -49.68
C PRO A 40 19.00 -44.02 -49.44
N TRP A 41 19.25 -43.59 -48.19
CA TRP A 41 20.56 -43.17 -47.58
C TRP A 41 21.27 -41.86 -48.06
N GLU A 42 22.35 -41.38 -47.42
CA GLU A 42 22.52 -40.89 -46.02
C GLU A 42 23.86 -40.11 -45.79
N CYS A 43 24.09 -39.63 -44.55
CA CYS A 43 25.36 -39.35 -43.84
C CYS A 43 26.24 -38.07 -44.06
N LEU A 44 26.67 -37.50 -42.91
CA LEU A 44 27.93 -36.79 -42.55
C LEU A 44 28.19 -35.26 -42.73
N THR A 45 28.12 -34.56 -41.58
CA THR A 45 29.09 -33.57 -40.99
C THR A 45 29.53 -32.25 -41.66
N SER A 46 29.13 -31.13 -41.03
CA SER A 46 29.99 -30.10 -40.38
C SER A 46 31.24 -29.53 -41.08
N SER A 47 31.28 -28.20 -41.31
CA SER A 47 32.30 -27.29 -40.70
C SER A 47 32.08 -25.77 -40.96
N TYR A 48 32.34 -24.95 -39.94
CA TYR A 48 32.73 -23.51 -40.00
C TYR A 48 34.27 -23.42 -40.25
N PRO A 49 34.91 -22.28 -40.64
CA PRO A 49 34.74 -20.92 -40.06
C PRO A 49 35.05 -19.71 -40.98
N GLY A 50 35.15 -18.48 -40.42
CA GLY A 50 36.06 -17.44 -40.95
C GLY A 50 35.55 -15.99 -41.06
N ARG A 51 35.87 -15.14 -40.07
CA ARG A 51 36.15 -13.68 -40.25
C ARG A 51 37.70 -13.49 -40.26
N PRO A 52 38.32 -12.28 -40.41
CA PRO A 52 37.79 -10.92 -40.66
C PRO A 52 38.53 -10.12 -41.78
N ALA A 53 38.04 -8.91 -42.12
CA ALA A 53 38.89 -7.72 -42.43
C ALA A 53 38.05 -6.42 -42.57
N VAL A 54 38.67 -5.27 -42.24
CA VAL A 54 38.22 -3.86 -42.32
C VAL A 54 39.54 -3.07 -42.55
N PRO A 55 39.69 -2.04 -43.44
CA PRO A 55 39.11 -0.70 -43.20
C PRO A 55 38.96 0.31 -44.39
N CYS A 56 38.59 1.55 -44.02
CA CYS A 56 38.88 2.85 -44.67
C CYS A 56 38.11 3.34 -45.93
N GLN A 57 37.16 4.25 -45.66
CA GLN A 57 36.95 5.59 -46.26
C GLN A 57 37.48 5.91 -47.69
N ALA A 58 36.58 6.32 -48.60
CA ALA A 58 36.55 7.70 -49.17
C ALA A 58 35.38 7.94 -50.19
N MET A 59 34.91 9.19 -50.28
CA MET A 59 34.09 9.76 -51.38
C MET A 59 35.04 10.53 -52.37
N PRO A 60 34.63 11.15 -53.53
CA PRO A 60 33.27 11.64 -53.90
C PRO A 60 32.84 11.68 -55.41
N SER A 61 31.63 12.24 -55.63
CA SER A 61 31.26 13.24 -56.68
C SER A 61 30.33 12.87 -57.87
N HIS A 62 29.29 13.72 -58.01
CA HIS A 62 28.49 14.21 -59.17
C HIS A 62 28.71 13.65 -60.61
N ARG A 63 27.73 13.65 -61.55
CA ARG A 63 26.88 14.81 -61.97
C ARG A 63 25.76 14.48 -63.02
N ARG A 64 24.53 15.03 -62.81
CA ARG A 64 23.52 15.60 -63.78
C ARG A 64 22.77 14.82 -64.90
N SER A 65 21.52 15.31 -65.11
CA SER A 65 20.64 15.38 -66.32
C SER A 65 19.90 14.13 -66.84
N GLY A 66 18.66 14.21 -67.38
CA GLY A 66 17.69 15.35 -67.45
C GLY A 66 16.53 15.15 -68.47
N CYS A 67 15.46 15.99 -68.43
CA CYS A 67 14.25 15.99 -69.32
C CYS A 67 13.29 14.76 -69.16
N LYS A 68 11.98 14.70 -69.55
CA LYS A 68 10.93 15.57 -70.18
C LYS A 68 9.54 14.88 -70.00
N GLU A 69 8.31 15.38 -70.31
CA GLU A 69 7.57 16.67 -70.17
C GLU A 69 6.06 16.50 -70.57
N ARG A 70 5.08 17.11 -69.85
CA ARG A 70 3.70 17.55 -70.30
C ARG A 70 2.63 16.45 -70.65
N HIS A 71 1.29 16.66 -70.73
CA HIS A 71 0.31 17.70 -70.28
C HIS A 71 -1.17 17.21 -70.36
N ALA A 72 -2.05 17.72 -69.46
CA ALA A 72 -3.51 18.10 -69.63
C ALA A 72 -4.53 17.06 -70.20
N THR A 73 -5.87 17.22 -70.29
CA THR A 73 -6.97 18.24 -70.11
C THR A 73 -8.30 17.47 -69.91
N ASP A 74 -9.51 17.94 -69.53
CA ASP A 74 -10.14 19.12 -68.86
C ASP A 74 -11.65 18.76 -68.59
N ALA A 75 -12.40 19.59 -67.86
CA ALA A 75 -13.88 19.80 -67.96
C ALA A 75 -14.89 18.74 -67.43
N ARG A 76 -16.11 19.09 -66.94
CA ARG A 76 -16.74 20.40 -66.55
C ARG A 76 -18.07 20.26 -65.74
N VAL A 77 -18.34 21.25 -64.86
CA VAL A 77 -19.69 21.76 -64.44
C VAL A 77 -20.55 20.76 -63.59
N LEU A 78 -21.51 21.10 -62.72
CA LEU A 78 -22.20 22.34 -62.27
C LEU A 78 -21.48 23.01 -61.05
N ARG A 79 -21.94 23.99 -60.22
CA ARG A 79 -23.21 24.67 -59.85
C ARG A 79 -24.20 23.80 -59.02
N ARG A 80 -25.09 24.28 -58.12
CA ARG A 80 -25.57 25.58 -57.58
C ARG A 80 -26.13 25.31 -56.15
N ARG A 81 -26.34 26.19 -55.15
CA ARG A 81 -26.09 27.62 -54.78
C ARG A 81 -26.49 27.70 -53.28
N GLY A 82 -25.89 28.45 -52.34
CA GLY A 82 -24.78 29.41 -52.31
C GLY A 82 -24.70 30.05 -50.89
N ARG A 83 -23.56 30.66 -50.51
CA ARG A 83 -23.38 32.11 -50.20
C ARG A 83 -24.08 32.68 -48.94
N SER A 84 -23.45 33.57 -48.16
CA SER A 84 -22.24 34.40 -48.37
C SER A 84 -21.52 34.65 -47.02
N GLN A 85 -20.34 35.26 -46.91
CA GLN A 85 -19.57 36.06 -47.89
C GLN A 85 -18.14 35.52 -48.10
N ILE A 86 -17.10 36.36 -47.96
CA ILE A 86 -15.68 36.09 -48.26
C ILE A 86 -14.81 36.97 -47.33
N ILE A 87 -13.79 36.40 -46.68
CA ILE A 87 -12.58 37.10 -46.23
C ILE A 87 -11.44 36.09 -45.99
N SER A 88 -10.19 36.43 -46.33
CA SER A 88 -8.97 35.63 -46.08
C SER A 88 -7.73 36.39 -46.60
N THR A 89 -6.56 36.20 -45.98
CA THR A 89 -5.26 36.31 -46.67
C THR A 89 -4.18 35.51 -45.95
N GLN A 90 -3.54 34.59 -46.68
CA GLN A 90 -2.21 34.07 -46.33
C GLN A 90 -1.13 34.91 -47.03
N MET A 91 0.06 35.02 -46.45
CA MET A 91 1.32 35.08 -47.21
C MET A 91 2.51 34.72 -46.31
N ALA A 92 3.56 34.16 -46.91
CA ALA A 92 4.81 33.80 -46.23
C ALA A 92 5.99 34.57 -46.84
N ARG A 93 6.96 35.01 -46.01
CA ARG A 93 8.36 35.30 -46.37
C ARG A 93 9.20 35.75 -45.15
N GLN A 94 10.41 35.23 -45.05
CA GLN A 94 11.58 35.91 -44.46
C GLN A 94 12.42 36.53 -45.59
N PRO A 95 13.49 37.31 -45.32
CA PRO A 95 13.67 38.36 -44.30
C PRO A 95 14.15 39.68 -44.98
N PRO A 96 14.64 40.67 -44.21
CA PRO A 96 15.77 41.46 -44.70
C PRO A 96 16.86 41.77 -43.64
N ARG A 97 18.09 42.00 -44.11
CA ARG A 97 19.19 42.70 -43.41
C ARG A 97 19.73 43.81 -44.34
N PRO A 98 20.03 45.00 -43.77
CA PRO A 98 21.25 45.78 -44.08
C PRO A 98 22.15 45.82 -42.82
N SER A 99 23.48 45.63 -42.85
CA SER A 99 24.58 46.52 -43.34
C SER A 99 24.65 47.89 -42.65
N GLY A 100 25.78 48.33 -42.05
CA GLY A 100 27.08 47.66 -41.83
C GLY A 100 28.23 48.63 -41.45
N ASN A 101 29.44 48.09 -41.29
CA ASN A 101 30.76 48.76 -41.17
C ASN A 101 31.08 49.63 -39.93
N GLY A 102 32.31 49.49 -39.37
CA GLY A 102 32.81 50.37 -38.31
C GLY A 102 34.01 49.89 -37.44
N GLY A 103 35.12 49.42 -38.04
CA GLY A 103 36.44 49.37 -37.35
C GLY A 103 37.30 50.60 -37.73
N PRO A 104 38.59 50.73 -37.32
CA PRO A 104 39.51 49.68 -36.83
C PRO A 104 40.54 50.13 -35.72
N MET A 105 41.61 49.32 -35.53
CA MET A 105 42.91 49.58 -34.85
C MET A 105 43.03 49.43 -33.30
N GLY A 106 44.07 48.72 -32.84
CA GLY A 106 44.40 48.50 -31.41
C GLY A 106 45.14 47.19 -31.05
N THR A 107 46.34 46.95 -31.61
CA THR A 107 47.18 45.73 -31.47
C THR A 107 48.36 45.92 -30.49
N PRO A 108 49.23 44.91 -30.17
CA PRO A 108 49.00 43.48 -29.82
C PRO A 108 49.89 42.94 -28.65
N THR A 109 49.59 41.76 -28.07
CA THR A 109 50.63 40.80 -27.54
C THR A 109 50.08 39.37 -27.35
N VAL A 110 50.94 38.35 -27.19
CA VAL A 110 50.65 36.91 -27.35
C VAL A 110 51.53 36.04 -26.42
N VAL A 111 50.94 35.02 -25.76
CA VAL A 111 51.54 33.81 -25.11
C VAL A 111 52.47 33.99 -23.88
N GLU A 112 52.12 33.31 -22.77
CA GLU A 112 52.94 32.26 -22.11
C GLU A 112 52.13 31.45 -21.03
N LEU A 113 52.74 30.36 -20.51
CA LEU A 113 52.26 29.41 -19.47
C LEU A 113 53.12 29.63 -18.16
N PRO A 114 53.24 28.76 -17.10
CA PRO A 114 52.75 27.39 -16.84
C PRO A 114 52.27 27.11 -15.36
N GLU A 115 52.44 25.87 -14.89
CA GLU A 115 51.98 25.28 -13.60
C GLU A 115 52.90 25.52 -12.37
N GLN A 116 52.37 25.28 -11.15
CA GLN A 116 52.93 24.47 -10.03
C GLN A 116 51.90 24.46 -8.85
N SER A 117 51.61 23.37 -8.09
CA SER A 117 52.42 22.46 -7.23
C SER A 117 52.86 23.11 -5.89
N ALA A 118 53.03 22.42 -4.75
CA ALA A 118 53.22 20.99 -4.44
C ALA A 118 52.49 20.60 -3.11
N GLY A 119 52.53 19.38 -2.55
CA GLY A 119 53.33 18.15 -2.74
C GLY A 119 53.11 17.22 -1.51
N ALA A 120 53.91 16.21 -1.14
CA ALA A 120 54.99 15.38 -1.72
C ALA A 120 55.30 14.25 -0.67
N ALA A 121 56.05 13.14 -0.88
CA ALA A 121 56.66 12.50 -2.04
C ALA A 121 57.15 11.06 -1.67
N ALA A 122 57.30 10.20 -2.69
CA ALA A 122 58.26 9.06 -2.79
C ALA A 122 58.04 7.80 -1.90
N CYS A 123 58.51 6.60 -2.27
CA CYS A 123 59.30 6.13 -3.45
C CYS A 123 58.43 5.18 -4.33
N HIS A 124 58.89 4.34 -5.29
CA HIS A 124 60.21 3.97 -5.82
C HIS A 124 60.09 3.49 -7.30
N ALA A 125 61.04 2.70 -7.83
CA ALA A 125 61.01 2.17 -9.21
C ALA A 125 61.81 0.86 -9.39
N ALA A 126 61.40 0.01 -10.34
CA ALA A 126 62.21 -1.04 -11.00
C ALA A 126 61.49 -1.58 -12.26
N SER A 127 62.16 -2.37 -13.11
CA SER A 127 61.72 -2.74 -14.48
C SER A 127 61.80 -4.25 -14.81
N ASN A 128 61.46 -4.57 -16.07
CA ASN A 128 61.91 -5.72 -16.88
C ASN A 128 61.14 -7.07 -16.85
N THR A 129 60.57 -7.40 -18.02
CA THR A 129 60.70 -8.66 -18.80
C THR A 129 60.73 -10.02 -18.08
N ASN A 130 59.79 -10.92 -18.42
CA ASN A 130 60.07 -12.09 -19.29
C ASN A 130 58.88 -13.07 -19.42
N ALA A 131 58.82 -13.73 -20.59
CA ALA A 131 58.33 -15.10 -20.78
C ALA A 131 59.53 -15.90 -21.37
N PRO A 132 59.64 -17.24 -21.25
CA PRO A 132 58.72 -18.16 -21.94
C PRO A 132 58.38 -19.47 -21.19
N GLY A 133 57.55 -20.32 -21.82
CA GLY A 133 56.88 -21.48 -21.24
C GLY A 133 57.74 -22.73 -20.95
N TRP A 134 57.11 -23.91 -20.88
CA TRP A 134 57.51 -25.16 -21.57
C TRP A 134 56.36 -26.19 -21.46
N ALA A 135 56.46 -27.35 -22.14
CA ALA A 135 55.34 -28.26 -22.36
C ALA A 135 55.55 -29.68 -21.78
N GLY A 136 54.44 -30.42 -21.61
CA GLY A 136 54.42 -31.85 -21.25
C GLY A 136 53.22 -32.57 -21.89
N ARG A 137 53.39 -33.85 -22.27
CA ARG A 137 52.40 -34.71 -22.95
C ARG A 137 52.32 -36.09 -22.27
N LEU A 138 51.40 -36.91 -22.77
CA LEU A 138 51.20 -38.36 -22.55
C LEU A 138 50.40 -38.67 -21.27
N SER A 139 49.23 -39.33 -21.24
CA SER A 139 48.53 -40.35 -22.06
C SER A 139 48.67 -41.78 -21.55
N CYS A 140 47.54 -42.39 -21.16
CA CYS A 140 47.17 -43.79 -21.46
C CYS A 140 45.71 -44.07 -21.01
N SER A 141 45.13 -45.18 -21.47
CA SER A 141 43.74 -45.59 -21.19
C SER A 141 43.65 -47.14 -21.17
N PRO A 142 42.45 -47.73 -21.18
CA PRO A 142 41.63 -48.21 -20.05
C PRO A 142 41.93 -49.72 -19.76
N PRO A 143 41.03 -50.62 -19.26
CA PRO A 143 39.92 -51.14 -20.12
C PRO A 143 38.67 -51.82 -19.43
N GLN A 144 37.68 -52.16 -20.28
CA GLN A 144 36.61 -53.21 -20.17
C GLN A 144 35.31 -53.03 -19.33
N GLY A 145 34.20 -53.52 -19.94
CA GLY A 145 32.91 -53.88 -19.31
C GLY A 145 32.82 -55.42 -19.11
N PRO A 146 31.74 -56.19 -19.48
CA PRO A 146 30.68 -55.87 -20.48
C PRO A 146 29.26 -56.53 -20.30
N LYS A 147 28.33 -56.30 -21.28
CA LYS A 147 27.16 -57.16 -21.73
C LYS A 147 25.95 -57.36 -20.76
N ARG A 148 24.66 -57.20 -21.16
CA ARG A 148 23.74 -57.92 -22.11
C ARG A 148 23.22 -59.30 -21.59
N ALA A 149 21.97 -59.76 -21.78
CA ALA A 149 20.72 -59.16 -22.34
C ALA A 149 19.43 -60.07 -22.19
N ARG A 150 18.24 -59.48 -22.46
CA ARG A 150 17.00 -60.05 -23.10
C ARG A 150 16.07 -61.10 -22.40
N ARG A 151 14.75 -60.76 -22.47
CA ARG A 151 13.56 -61.53 -22.97
C ARG A 151 12.57 -62.27 -22.01
N ASN A 152 11.30 -62.26 -22.49
CA ASN A 152 10.13 -63.13 -22.23
C ASN A 152 9.24 -62.88 -20.99
N ALA A 153 8.02 -63.44 -21.01
CA ALA A 153 6.86 -63.05 -20.18
C ALA A 153 5.98 -64.28 -19.71
N PRO A 154 4.66 -64.19 -19.41
CA PRO A 154 3.99 -64.74 -18.21
C PRO A 154 3.28 -66.11 -18.46
N PRO A 155 2.30 -66.63 -17.65
CA PRO A 155 1.72 -66.24 -16.34
C PRO A 155 1.76 -67.41 -15.30
N PRO A 156 0.89 -67.46 -14.26
CA PRO A 156 -0.42 -68.14 -14.41
C PRO A 156 -1.62 -67.45 -13.72
N THR A 157 -2.83 -68.02 -13.87
CA THR A 157 -4.14 -67.47 -13.47
C THR A 157 -5.02 -68.50 -12.72
N MET A 158 -6.02 -68.03 -11.94
CA MET A 158 -7.38 -68.64 -11.82
C MET A 158 -8.31 -67.73 -10.96
N THR A 159 -9.39 -67.12 -11.49
CA THR A 159 -10.83 -67.57 -11.53
C THR A 159 -11.59 -67.49 -10.18
N GLN A 160 -12.89 -67.15 -10.05
CA GLN A 160 -14.00 -67.03 -11.02
C GLN A 160 -15.26 -66.27 -10.46
N ARG A 161 -16.23 -65.95 -11.36
CA ARG A 161 -17.71 -65.79 -11.17
C ARG A 161 -18.39 -64.45 -10.78
N ALA A 162 -19.59 -64.28 -11.36
CA ALA A 162 -20.71 -63.34 -11.15
C ALA A 162 -21.98 -63.95 -11.83
N PRO A 163 -23.20 -63.34 -11.83
CA PRO A 163 -23.76 -62.21 -11.07
C PRO A 163 -24.73 -62.68 -9.93
N PRO A 164 -26.10 -62.69 -9.95
CA PRO A 164 -27.14 -62.36 -10.95
C PRO A 164 -28.27 -61.35 -10.55
N ILE A 165 -28.94 -60.80 -11.58
CA ILE A 165 -30.36 -60.38 -11.77
C ILE A 165 -31.25 -59.94 -10.57
N HIS A 166 -31.79 -58.71 -10.69
CA HIS A 166 -33.20 -58.38 -10.39
C HIS A 166 -33.74 -57.29 -11.36
N ALA A 167 -35.04 -57.00 -11.38
CA ALA A 167 -35.68 -55.99 -12.26
C ALA A 167 -36.98 -55.38 -11.67
N GLY A 168 -37.60 -54.43 -12.40
CA GLY A 168 -38.90 -53.78 -12.11
C GLY A 168 -38.77 -52.30 -11.67
N GLY A 169 -39.56 -51.33 -12.17
CA GLY A 169 -40.63 -51.38 -13.18
C GLY A 169 -41.04 -49.97 -13.67
N ASP A 170 -42.01 -49.90 -14.60
CA ASP A 170 -42.37 -48.71 -15.40
C ASP A 170 -43.13 -47.57 -14.70
N GLY A 171 -43.19 -46.39 -15.33
CA GLY A 171 -43.91 -45.20 -14.86
C GLY A 171 -43.99 -44.03 -15.87
N ASP A 172 -44.50 -44.27 -17.07
CA ASP A 172 -44.63 -43.27 -18.16
C ASP A 172 -45.92 -42.40 -18.06
N ARG A 173 -45.94 -41.26 -18.78
CA ARG A 173 -47.10 -40.54 -19.40
C ARG A 173 -47.72 -39.26 -18.83
N LEU A 174 -47.87 -38.33 -19.80
CA LEU A 174 -48.93 -37.31 -20.03
C LEU A 174 -49.06 -36.16 -18.99
N ARG A 175 -48.89 -34.87 -19.33
CA ARG A 175 -49.42 -33.97 -20.41
C ARG A 175 -50.64 -33.13 -19.96
N GLY A 176 -50.42 -31.82 -19.91
CA GLY A 176 -51.46 -30.78 -20.10
C GLY A 176 -51.95 -30.08 -18.83
N ARG A 177 -52.60 -28.92 -18.93
CA ARG A 177 -52.73 -27.98 -20.08
C ARG A 177 -53.40 -26.68 -19.59
N LEU A 178 -52.94 -25.50 -20.04
CA LEU A 178 -53.63 -24.20 -19.94
C LEU A 178 -53.91 -23.66 -18.50
N HIS A 179 -54.23 -22.38 -18.27
CA HIS A 179 -53.74 -21.11 -18.85
C HIS A 179 -54.20 -19.95 -17.94
N CYS A 180 -53.61 -18.75 -18.13
CA CYS A 180 -54.11 -17.44 -17.68
C CYS A 180 -54.19 -17.14 -16.16
N PHE A 181 -54.30 -15.88 -15.72
CA PHE A 181 -53.50 -14.67 -16.05
C PHE A 181 -53.91 -13.55 -15.08
N TRP A 182 -52.95 -12.74 -14.60
CA TRP A 182 -53.19 -11.44 -13.92
C TRP A 182 -53.98 -11.49 -12.58
N ALA A 183 -54.05 -10.44 -11.75
CA ALA A 183 -53.44 -9.11 -11.81
C ALA A 183 -52.80 -8.71 -10.47
N ALA A 184 -51.88 -7.73 -10.51
CA ALA A 184 -51.30 -7.10 -9.34
C ALA A 184 -52.22 -6.04 -8.71
N ALA A 185 -52.04 -5.76 -7.42
CA ALA A 185 -52.47 -4.51 -6.77
C ALA A 185 -51.42 -4.06 -5.74
N ARG A 186 -51.05 -2.77 -5.78
CA ARG A 186 -50.22 -2.11 -4.76
C ARG A 186 -51.09 -1.13 -3.97
N THR A 187 -50.98 -1.10 -2.64
CA THR A 187 -51.17 0.14 -1.88
C THR A 187 -50.40 0.12 -0.55
N LYS A 188 -49.95 1.31 -0.12
CA LYS A 188 -49.39 1.57 1.22
C LYS A 188 -50.53 1.92 2.19
N TYR A 189 -50.31 1.78 3.50
CA TYR A 189 -50.73 2.77 4.51
C TYR A 189 -49.87 2.65 5.79
N THR A 190 -50.11 3.49 6.80
CA THR A 190 -49.11 3.93 7.79
C THR A 190 -49.66 4.18 9.21
N LEU A 191 -48.74 4.22 10.19
CA LEU A 191 -48.82 4.80 11.56
C LEU A 191 -49.50 4.00 12.72
N GLU A 192 -48.65 3.58 13.66
CA GLU A 192 -48.60 3.90 15.11
C GLU A 192 -49.72 3.60 16.16
N HIS A 193 -49.23 3.43 17.40
CA HIS A 193 -49.86 3.58 18.73
C HIS A 193 -50.84 2.54 19.32
N ALA A 194 -50.35 1.78 20.34
CA ALA A 194 -51.08 1.37 21.55
C ALA A 194 -50.11 0.87 22.65
N LEU A 195 -50.55 0.78 23.92
CA LEU A 195 -49.74 0.35 25.10
C LEU A 195 -50.51 -0.65 26.00
N HIS A 196 -49.75 -1.53 26.67
CA HIS A 196 -50.07 -2.32 27.89
C HIS A 196 -51.41 -3.11 28.01
N GLN A 197 -51.32 -4.40 28.38
CA GLN A 197 -51.55 -4.86 29.77
C GLN A 197 -51.14 -6.35 29.99
N LEU A 198 -51.21 -6.85 31.24
CA LEU A 198 -50.65 -8.14 31.71
C LEU A 198 -51.68 -9.12 32.29
N PRO A 199 -51.42 -10.42 32.11
CA PRO A 199 -51.55 -11.48 33.14
C PRO A 199 -50.24 -12.33 33.24
N VAL A 200 -49.93 -13.18 34.24
CA VAL A 200 -50.44 -13.48 35.59
C VAL A 200 -49.30 -14.16 36.40
N TRP A 201 -49.45 -14.37 37.72
CA TRP A 201 -48.47 -15.05 38.62
C TRP A 201 -49.21 -15.93 39.66
N PRO A 202 -48.54 -16.88 40.38
CA PRO A 202 -48.13 -16.55 41.77
C PRO A 202 -46.97 -17.35 42.44
N CYS A 203 -46.19 -16.64 43.28
CA CYS A 203 -45.58 -17.06 44.59
C CYS A 203 -44.51 -18.19 44.66
N GLN A 204 -43.49 -18.21 45.56
CA GLN A 204 -42.88 -17.29 46.56
C GLN A 204 -41.53 -17.91 47.06
N GLN A 205 -40.61 -17.32 47.87
CA GLN A 205 -40.51 -15.98 48.49
C GLN A 205 -39.12 -15.31 48.23
N THR A 206 -38.05 -15.20 49.05
CA THR A 206 -37.70 -15.50 50.48
C THR A 206 -36.48 -14.62 50.91
N THR A 207 -36.12 -14.49 52.21
CA THR A 207 -35.36 -13.31 52.74
C THR A 207 -34.07 -13.56 53.59
N THR A 208 -33.02 -12.76 53.32
CA THR A 208 -32.03 -12.11 54.26
C THR A 208 -31.23 -12.87 55.36
N GLY A 209 -29.91 -12.59 55.51
CA GLY A 209 -29.14 -12.87 56.75
C GLY A 209 -27.66 -12.40 56.75
N ARG A 210 -27.14 -11.87 57.89
CA ARG A 210 -25.77 -11.28 58.04
C ARG A 210 -24.86 -12.06 59.04
N ARG A 211 -23.54 -11.76 59.00
CA ARG A 211 -22.44 -12.00 60.00
C ARG A 211 -21.73 -13.37 59.86
N ARG A 212 -20.38 -13.48 59.78
CA ARG A 212 -19.21 -13.04 60.61
C ARG A 212 -18.90 -13.97 61.82
N LEU A 213 -17.83 -14.78 61.77
CA LEU A 213 -16.58 -14.63 62.55
C LEU A 213 -15.61 -15.86 62.53
N ALA A 214 -14.31 -15.55 62.67
CA ALA A 214 -13.24 -16.28 63.38
C ALA A 214 -12.79 -17.75 63.03
N THR A 215 -11.56 -17.82 62.53
CA THR A 215 -10.44 -18.76 62.88
C THR A 215 -10.35 -19.16 64.36
N PRO A 216 -9.76 -20.30 64.80
CA PRO A 216 -8.32 -20.62 64.55
C PRO A 216 -7.86 -22.11 64.55
N GLY A 217 -6.55 -22.35 64.34
CA GLY A 217 -5.88 -23.63 64.67
C GLY A 217 -4.52 -23.87 63.96
N ARG A 218 -3.50 -24.39 64.68
CA ARG A 218 -2.21 -24.89 64.15
C ARG A 218 -1.87 -26.24 64.81
N GLY A 219 -1.08 -27.10 64.15
CA GLY A 219 -0.46 -28.30 64.74
C GLY A 219 0.62 -28.92 63.83
N LEU A 220 1.62 -29.62 64.39
CA LEU A 220 2.76 -30.23 63.66
C LEU A 220 3.10 -31.65 64.14
N GLY A 221 3.60 -32.50 63.22
CA GLY A 221 4.92 -33.14 63.39
C GLY A 221 5.05 -34.69 63.33
N LYS A 222 6.31 -35.13 63.04
CA LYS A 222 6.92 -36.49 63.16
C LYS A 222 6.53 -37.54 62.08
N LEU A 223 7.27 -38.62 61.74
CA LEU A 223 8.68 -39.17 61.80
C LEU A 223 8.65 -40.53 60.99
N GLN A 224 9.69 -41.27 60.54
CA GLN A 224 11.11 -41.12 60.10
C GLN A 224 11.58 -42.51 59.53
N ARG A 225 12.78 -42.61 58.89
CA ARG A 225 13.63 -43.84 58.68
C ARG A 225 13.20 -44.90 57.62
N THR A 226 14.06 -45.74 57.01
CA THR A 226 15.50 -45.71 56.56
C THR A 226 15.79 -46.91 55.64
N SER A 227 16.79 -46.81 54.72
CA SER A 227 17.32 -47.92 53.87
C SER A 227 18.78 -47.66 53.41
N LEU A 228 19.52 -48.70 53.01
CA LEU A 228 20.97 -48.75 52.64
C LEU A 228 21.21 -49.88 51.57
N ASP A 229 22.38 -50.25 50.98
CA ASP A 229 23.80 -49.81 51.03
C ASP A 229 24.65 -50.38 49.84
N VAL A 230 25.94 -49.96 49.69
CA VAL A 230 27.12 -50.62 49.03
C VAL A 230 27.10 -50.91 47.49
N GLY A 231 28.18 -50.76 46.70
CA GLY A 231 29.59 -50.38 46.98
C GLY A 231 30.53 -50.28 45.73
N HIS A 232 31.85 -50.16 45.95
CA HIS A 232 32.91 -49.76 44.98
C HIS A 232 33.94 -50.88 44.68
N PRO A 233 34.84 -50.75 43.66
CA PRO A 233 36.26 -50.40 43.95
C PRO A 233 36.96 -49.56 42.85
N SER A 234 38.30 -49.57 42.79
CA SER A 234 39.20 -48.60 42.11
C SER A 234 40.47 -49.23 41.49
N VAL A 235 41.30 -48.44 40.78
CA VAL A 235 42.80 -48.44 40.75
C VAL A 235 43.33 -47.38 39.76
N ASN A 236 44.53 -46.81 39.99
CA ASN A 236 45.13 -45.78 39.11
C ASN A 236 46.68 -45.71 39.20
N PRO A 237 47.36 -45.18 38.18
CA PRO A 237 48.64 -44.46 38.24
C PRO A 237 48.44 -43.01 37.66
N VAL A 238 49.36 -42.18 37.14
CA VAL A 238 50.83 -42.20 36.89
C VAL A 238 51.40 -40.78 37.24
N THR A 239 52.58 -40.41 36.73
CA THR A 239 53.27 -39.11 36.86
C THR A 239 53.70 -38.60 35.46
N CYS A 240 54.04 -37.34 35.17
CA CYS A 240 54.72 -36.29 35.97
C CYS A 240 54.19 -34.84 35.81
N LEU A 241 54.68 -33.95 36.67
CA LEU A 241 54.39 -32.51 36.88
C LEU A 241 55.48 -31.60 36.25
N PRO A 242 55.45 -30.22 36.29
CA PRO A 242 54.74 -29.27 37.17
C PRO A 242 54.06 -28.08 36.38
N ARG A 243 53.79 -26.83 36.83
CA ARG A 243 54.15 -26.04 38.04
C ARG A 243 53.26 -24.79 38.34
N ALA A 244 52.57 -24.80 39.49
CA ALA A 244 52.23 -23.64 40.36
C ALA A 244 51.30 -22.49 39.88
N SER A 245 50.86 -21.65 40.85
CA SER A 245 49.78 -20.65 40.71
C SER A 245 50.15 -19.27 41.32
N PRO A 246 49.57 -18.12 40.86
CA PRO A 246 50.08 -16.77 41.16
C PRO A 246 49.20 -15.87 42.07
N PRO A 247 49.80 -14.89 42.79
CA PRO A 247 49.12 -13.76 43.45
C PRO A 247 49.47 -12.38 42.82
N SER A 248 48.88 -11.29 43.34
CA SER A 248 49.24 -9.87 43.08
C SER A 248 50.17 -9.30 44.17
N PRO A 249 50.99 -8.24 43.92
CA PRO A 249 50.54 -6.86 44.24
C PRO A 249 51.26 -5.64 43.57
N ARG A 250 50.61 -4.45 43.71
CA ARG A 250 51.11 -3.05 43.91
C ARG A 250 52.49 -2.50 43.43
N HIS A 251 52.40 -1.32 42.79
CA HIS A 251 53.19 -0.06 42.94
C HIS A 251 54.58 0.17 42.30
N ALA A 252 54.74 1.42 41.80
CA ALA A 252 55.93 2.31 41.84
C ALA A 252 57.08 2.09 40.82
N VAL A 253 57.87 3.09 40.38
CA VAL A 253 57.80 4.58 40.40
C VAL A 253 58.82 5.19 39.39
N CYS A 254 58.48 6.29 38.69
CA CYS A 254 59.42 7.22 38.00
C CYS A 254 60.33 6.65 36.85
N ALA A 255 61.08 7.43 36.04
CA ALA A 255 61.28 8.89 35.97
C ALA A 255 61.72 9.38 34.56
N LEU A 256 61.27 10.59 34.17
CA LEU A 256 62.05 11.65 33.48
C LEU A 256 62.59 11.37 32.03
N ASN A 257 62.99 12.36 31.21
CA ASN A 257 63.31 13.77 31.46
C ASN A 257 63.07 14.67 30.21
N ARG A 258 62.66 15.95 30.45
CA ARG A 258 63.01 17.25 29.78
C ARG A 258 63.31 17.29 28.25
N HIS A 259 62.90 18.32 27.50
CA HIS A 259 63.31 19.71 27.71
C HIS A 259 62.36 20.81 27.16
N SER A 260 62.49 22.01 27.73
CA SER A 260 61.96 23.34 27.29
C SER A 260 63.20 24.27 27.03
N PRO A 261 63.16 25.64 26.90
CA PRO A 261 62.11 26.66 27.17
C PRO A 261 62.10 27.92 26.23
N LEU A 262 61.54 29.06 26.72
CA LEU A 262 61.73 30.50 26.34
C LEU A 262 60.73 31.15 25.34
N SER A 263 60.30 32.43 25.45
CA SER A 263 60.24 33.40 26.59
C SER A 263 59.41 34.69 26.28
N ALA A 264 58.89 35.39 27.33
CA ALA A 264 58.48 36.83 27.41
C ALA A 264 57.28 37.38 26.57
N ARG A 265 56.58 38.52 26.84
CA ARG A 265 56.08 39.33 28.04
C ARG A 265 55.49 40.69 27.50
N PRO A 266 54.87 41.65 28.26
CA PRO A 266 54.04 41.65 29.50
C PRO A 266 52.77 42.60 29.50
N ASP A 267 52.06 42.74 30.65
CA ASP A 267 51.25 43.91 31.16
C ASP A 267 49.92 44.40 30.47
N GLN A 268 48.90 45.04 31.12
CA GLN A 268 48.65 45.51 32.52
C GLN A 268 47.14 45.80 32.88
N ARG A 269 46.73 45.62 34.17
CA ARG A 269 45.55 46.18 34.95
C ARG A 269 44.09 45.83 34.52
N HIS A 270 43.02 45.94 35.34
CA HIS A 270 42.77 46.52 36.69
C HIS A 270 41.74 45.69 37.55
N ASP A 271 41.24 46.20 38.69
CA ASP A 271 40.70 45.45 39.86
C ASP A 271 39.21 45.68 40.25
N MET A 272 38.48 44.58 40.57
CA MET A 272 37.66 44.28 41.81
C MET A 272 36.64 45.30 42.43
N PRO A 273 35.85 44.98 43.51
CA PRO A 273 35.38 43.69 44.09
C PRO A 273 33.87 43.64 44.50
N GLN A 274 33.35 42.47 44.94
CA GLN A 274 32.88 42.17 46.33
C GLN A 274 32.25 40.74 46.44
N SER A 275 32.18 40.16 47.66
CA SER A 275 32.05 38.69 47.86
C SER A 275 31.81 38.27 49.35
N ARG A 276 31.64 36.95 49.62
CA ARG A 276 31.96 36.12 50.86
C ARG A 276 30.76 35.38 51.49
N ARG A 277 30.86 34.20 52.16
CA ARG A 277 31.92 33.13 52.34
C ARG A 277 31.29 31.77 52.82
N PRO A 278 32.03 30.64 53.02
CA PRO A 278 31.51 29.26 52.92
C PRO A 278 31.58 28.37 54.20
N LEU A 279 31.43 27.04 54.01
CA LEU A 279 31.50 25.93 54.99
C LEU A 279 32.94 25.51 55.40
N SER A 280 33.07 24.83 56.56
CA SER A 280 33.93 23.64 56.75
C SER A 280 33.63 22.85 58.05
N THR A 281 33.90 21.53 58.05
CA THR A 281 33.80 20.53 59.17
C THR A 281 35.16 20.42 59.95
N PRO A 282 35.47 19.45 60.88
CA PRO A 282 34.78 18.24 61.41
C PRO A 282 34.89 18.00 62.98
N GLY A 283 34.61 16.77 63.47
CA GLY A 283 34.86 16.28 64.86
C GLY A 283 36.09 15.33 64.98
N PRO A 284 36.22 14.35 65.94
CA PRO A 284 35.22 13.82 66.90
C PRO A 284 35.68 13.32 68.34
N ASN A 285 34.69 12.92 69.17
CA ASN A 285 34.66 11.84 70.22
C ASN A 285 35.21 11.93 71.68
N ASN A 286 34.51 11.17 72.56
CA ASN A 286 34.76 10.74 73.96
C ASN A 286 34.61 11.80 75.10
N THR A 287 34.06 11.55 76.31
CA THR A 287 33.56 10.31 77.00
C THR A 287 32.39 10.60 78.00
N ILE A 288 31.83 9.59 78.70
CA ILE A 288 30.60 9.61 79.54
C ILE A 288 30.85 9.92 81.05
N PRO A 289 29.83 10.25 81.89
CA PRO A 289 29.22 9.22 82.78
C PRO A 289 27.74 9.36 83.25
N ALA A 290 27.16 8.24 83.69
CA ALA A 290 26.09 8.05 84.72
C ALA A 290 24.61 8.48 84.47
N SER A 291 23.71 8.09 85.39
CA SER A 291 22.26 7.85 85.14
C SER A 291 21.31 7.96 86.35
N SER A 292 20.01 8.21 86.11
CA SER A 292 18.85 7.83 86.97
C SER A 292 17.48 8.03 86.24
N PRO A 293 16.34 7.41 86.68
CA PRO A 293 15.26 7.02 85.74
C PRO A 293 13.83 7.58 86.14
N PRO A 294 12.64 7.04 85.76
CA PRO A 294 11.63 7.88 85.07
C PRO A 294 10.17 7.86 85.62
N SER A 295 9.29 8.72 85.09
CA SER A 295 7.81 8.55 85.18
C SER A 295 7.06 9.25 84.02
N VAL A 296 5.75 8.99 83.88
CA VAL A 296 4.95 9.21 82.64
C VAL A 296 3.86 10.29 82.78
N PRO A 297 3.70 11.20 81.80
CA PRO A 297 2.50 12.04 81.64
C PRO A 297 1.51 11.52 80.56
N ARG A 298 0.24 11.95 80.62
CA ARG A 298 -0.85 11.63 79.68
C ARG A 298 -1.18 12.80 78.74
N GLY A 299 -1.76 12.48 77.58
CA GLY A 299 -2.53 13.42 76.73
C GLY A 299 -1.93 13.64 75.34
N THR A 300 -2.69 13.95 74.29
CA THR A 300 -4.17 14.03 74.11
C THR A 300 -4.58 13.39 72.77
N ARG A 301 -5.87 13.37 72.42
CA ARG A 301 -6.43 12.52 71.34
C ARG A 301 -7.33 13.30 70.38
N GLU A 302 -6.84 13.62 69.18
CA GLU A 302 -7.68 14.11 68.07
C GLU A 302 -8.34 12.96 67.29
N ASP A 303 -9.46 13.25 66.60
CA ASP A 303 -10.32 12.24 65.94
C ASP A 303 -9.92 11.96 64.46
N PRO A 304 -9.49 10.73 64.11
CA PRO A 304 -9.18 10.34 62.74
C PRO A 304 -10.33 10.50 61.73
N ARG A 305 -11.60 10.52 62.19
CA ARG A 305 -12.79 10.52 61.32
C ARG A 305 -12.91 11.77 60.43
N ARG A 306 -12.28 12.90 60.80
CA ARG A 306 -12.38 14.15 60.03
C ARG A 306 -11.55 14.14 58.74
N ARG A 307 -10.42 13.43 58.72
CA ARG A 307 -9.49 13.38 57.56
C ARG A 307 -9.93 12.39 56.47
N SER A 308 -10.67 11.34 56.84
CA SER A 308 -11.26 10.37 55.89
C SER A 308 -12.40 10.98 55.05
N ARG A 309 -13.29 11.75 55.68
CA ARG A 309 -14.50 12.29 55.02
C ARG A 309 -14.22 13.32 53.92
N THR A 310 -13.11 14.05 53.98
CA THR A 310 -12.72 15.03 52.95
C THR A 310 -12.15 14.38 51.70
N HIS A 311 -11.32 13.33 51.84
CA HIS A 311 -10.86 12.53 50.70
C HIS A 311 -12.03 11.81 50.03
N LEU A 312 -12.89 11.13 50.79
CA LEU A 312 -14.05 10.43 50.22
C LEU A 312 -14.97 11.38 49.44
N ARG A 313 -15.20 12.60 49.94
CA ARG A 313 -15.97 13.63 49.19
C ARG A 313 -15.29 14.10 47.91
N ARG A 314 -13.95 14.23 47.87
CA ARG A 314 -13.22 14.57 46.63
C ARG A 314 -13.30 13.45 45.60
N HIS A 315 -13.08 12.20 45.99
CA HIS A 315 -13.22 11.07 45.08
C HIS A 315 -14.67 10.87 44.60
N LEU A 316 -15.66 11.05 45.47
CA LEU A 316 -17.08 11.01 45.07
C LEU A 316 -17.43 12.15 44.10
N ALA A 317 -16.91 13.36 44.31
CA ALA A 317 -17.11 14.47 43.38
C ALA A 317 -16.49 14.19 41.99
N VAL A 318 -15.28 13.62 41.94
CA VAL A 318 -14.66 13.21 40.66
C VAL A 318 -15.47 12.09 39.99
N VAL A 319 -15.92 11.08 40.74
CA VAL A 319 -16.76 10.00 40.21
C VAL A 319 -18.12 10.53 39.73
N VAL A 320 -18.73 11.50 40.41
CA VAL A 320 -19.97 12.16 39.96
C VAL A 320 -19.73 13.04 38.74
N VAL A 321 -18.61 13.76 38.65
CA VAL A 321 -18.26 14.52 37.42
C VAL A 321 -18.01 13.58 36.24
N LEU A 322 -17.32 12.46 36.45
CA LEU A 322 -17.11 11.44 35.41
C LEU A 322 -18.41 10.74 35.02
N LEU A 323 -19.28 10.40 35.98
CA LEU A 323 -20.61 9.86 35.69
C LEU A 323 -21.49 10.88 34.97
N CYS A 324 -21.51 12.14 35.38
CA CYS A 324 -22.25 13.19 34.70
C CYS A 324 -21.69 13.48 33.30
N ALA A 325 -20.37 13.39 33.10
CA ALA A 325 -19.75 13.50 31.77
C ALA A 325 -20.08 12.28 30.89
N PHE A 326 -20.05 11.07 31.45
CA PHE A 326 -20.40 9.83 30.75
C PHE A 326 -21.89 9.79 30.40
N VAL A 327 -22.77 10.20 31.33
CA VAL A 327 -24.22 10.38 31.11
C VAL A 327 -24.46 11.51 30.10
N LEU A 328 -23.77 12.65 30.17
CA LEU A 328 -23.90 13.70 29.16
C LEU A 328 -23.36 13.28 27.79
N ALA A 329 -22.39 12.36 27.71
CA ALA A 329 -21.98 11.75 26.44
C ALA A 329 -23.02 10.73 25.95
N TYR A 330 -23.56 9.88 26.83
CA TYR A 330 -24.54 8.85 26.52
C TYR A 330 -25.91 9.42 26.11
N PHE A 331 -26.31 10.55 26.70
CA PHE A 331 -27.55 11.29 26.38
C PHE A 331 -27.33 12.49 25.44
N ARG A 332 -26.11 12.71 24.92
CA ARG A 332 -25.84 13.61 23.76
C ARG A 332 -25.26 12.89 22.54
N ALA A 333 -24.98 11.59 22.64
CA ALA A 333 -24.96 10.72 21.48
C ALA A 333 -26.32 10.88 20.78
N PRO A 334 -26.36 11.24 19.49
CA PRO A 334 -27.60 11.22 18.74
C PRO A 334 -28.06 9.76 18.57
N ALA A 335 -28.94 9.30 19.45
CA ALA A 335 -30.04 8.50 18.95
C ALA A 335 -30.74 9.34 17.87
N TRP A 336 -31.18 8.70 16.78
CA TRP A 336 -31.45 9.32 15.47
C TRP A 336 -30.14 9.70 14.74
N THR A 337 -29.72 8.98 13.70
CA THR A 337 -30.36 7.84 13.00
C THR A 337 -29.36 6.77 12.60
N GLY A 338 -29.86 5.54 12.45
CA GLY A 338 -29.27 4.61 11.49
C GLY A 338 -29.58 5.11 10.08
N ALA A 339 -28.88 6.16 9.65
CA ALA A 339 -28.86 6.57 8.26
C ALA A 339 -28.37 5.37 7.43
N PRO A 340 -29.07 4.97 6.35
CA PRO A 340 -28.59 3.87 5.53
C PRO A 340 -27.19 4.17 4.97
N LEU A 341 -26.51 3.13 4.47
CA LEU A 341 -25.29 3.32 3.66
C LEU A 341 -25.52 4.26 2.47
N LEU A 342 -26.78 4.42 2.03
CA LEU A 342 -27.26 5.53 1.23
C LEU A 342 -28.06 6.50 2.12
N SER A 343 -27.37 7.46 2.74
CA SER A 343 -28.03 8.55 3.47
C SER A 343 -28.66 9.52 2.48
N SER A 344 -29.93 9.88 2.68
CA SER A 344 -30.71 10.74 1.78
C SER A 344 -30.33 12.23 1.88
N ASP A 345 -29.05 12.55 1.64
CA ASP A 345 -28.62 13.92 1.41
C ASP A 345 -28.91 14.31 -0.04
N ALA A 346 -29.53 15.47 -0.25
CA ALA A 346 -29.86 15.96 -1.59
C ALA A 346 -28.60 16.25 -2.43
N SER A 347 -27.47 16.56 -1.79
CA SER A 347 -26.17 16.70 -2.46
C SER A 347 -25.68 15.37 -3.06
N LEU A 348 -25.73 14.28 -2.29
CA LEU A 348 -25.34 12.94 -2.75
C LEU A 348 -26.23 12.44 -3.89
N HIS A 349 -27.56 12.60 -3.79
CA HIS A 349 -28.45 12.28 -4.92
C HIS A 349 -28.09 13.03 -6.21
N SER A 350 -27.53 14.25 -6.12
CA SER A 350 -27.09 14.98 -7.32
C SER A 350 -25.86 14.34 -8.01
N VAL A 351 -24.93 13.77 -7.25
CA VAL A 351 -23.76 13.05 -7.80
C VAL A 351 -24.20 11.79 -8.55
N TRP A 352 -25.11 11.01 -7.96
CA TRP A 352 -25.60 9.78 -8.57
C TRP A 352 -26.58 10.03 -9.75
N HIS A 353 -27.39 11.11 -9.72
CA HIS A 353 -28.40 11.37 -10.76
C HIS A 353 -28.00 12.35 -11.87
N ASN A 354 -27.11 13.33 -11.65
CA ASN A 354 -26.74 14.29 -12.72
C ASN A 354 -25.90 13.64 -13.84
N ILE A 355 -25.42 12.41 -13.64
CA ILE A 355 -24.82 11.57 -14.70
C ILE A 355 -25.75 10.37 -15.02
N SER A 356 -27.06 10.60 -15.04
CA SER A 356 -28.07 9.67 -15.60
C SER A 356 -28.53 10.04 -17.02
N GLY A 357 -27.96 11.12 -17.61
CA GLY A 357 -28.46 11.71 -18.85
C GLY A 357 -28.08 11.01 -20.16
N ASP A 358 -26.95 10.28 -20.20
CA ASP A 358 -26.34 9.84 -21.47
C ASP A 358 -25.65 8.46 -21.42
N ALA A 359 -25.87 7.68 -20.35
CA ALA A 359 -25.16 6.42 -20.06
C ALA A 359 -25.60 5.21 -20.92
N GLN A 360 -26.10 5.47 -22.14
CA GLN A 360 -26.81 4.52 -23.01
C GLN A 360 -26.01 4.13 -24.27
N THR A 361 -24.75 4.57 -24.39
CA THR A 361 -23.97 4.57 -25.64
C THR A 361 -22.92 3.45 -25.75
N ASN A 362 -22.19 3.11 -24.68
CA ASN A 362 -21.13 2.09 -24.77
C ASN A 362 -21.70 0.65 -24.69
N VAL A 363 -21.65 -0.06 -25.81
CA VAL A 363 -22.09 -1.46 -25.96
C VAL A 363 -21.26 -2.47 -25.16
N TRP A 364 -19.96 -2.21 -24.95
CA TRP A 364 -19.05 -3.08 -24.21
C TRP A 364 -19.24 -3.01 -22.70
N ALA A 365 -19.79 -1.89 -22.23
CA ALA A 365 -20.23 -1.66 -20.86
C ALA A 365 -21.65 -2.20 -20.59
N SER A 366 -22.20 -3.06 -21.45
CA SER A 366 -23.56 -3.61 -21.31
C SER A 366 -23.58 -5.05 -20.78
N ASP A 367 -24.78 -5.55 -20.46
CA ASP A 367 -24.98 -6.90 -19.91
C ASP A 367 -24.66 -8.04 -20.92
N ALA A 368 -24.55 -7.72 -22.22
CA ALA A 368 -24.25 -8.67 -23.28
C ALA A 368 -23.25 -8.08 -24.28
N LEU A 369 -22.09 -8.71 -24.44
CA LEU A 369 -21.03 -8.21 -25.32
C LEU A 369 -21.38 -8.43 -26.81
N PRO A 370 -20.90 -7.55 -27.71
CA PRO A 370 -20.91 -7.79 -29.15
C PRO A 370 -20.29 -9.14 -29.53
N ALA A 371 -21.00 -9.92 -30.34
CA ALA A 371 -20.47 -11.17 -30.89
C ALA A 371 -19.38 -10.89 -31.94
N GLY A 372 -18.28 -11.64 -31.88
CA GLY A 372 -17.18 -11.57 -32.83
C GLY A 372 -16.12 -12.63 -32.51
N ASP A 373 -15.29 -12.93 -33.50
CA ASP A 373 -14.09 -13.76 -33.35
C ASP A 373 -12.91 -12.84 -33.03
N TRP A 374 -12.56 -12.75 -31.74
CA TRP A 374 -11.54 -11.84 -31.23
C TRP A 374 -10.16 -12.51 -31.17
N PRO A 375 -9.06 -11.80 -31.48
CA PRO A 375 -7.69 -12.31 -31.30
C PRO A 375 -7.38 -12.72 -29.84
N GLU A 376 -6.51 -13.71 -29.65
CA GLU A 376 -6.11 -14.18 -28.31
C GLU A 376 -5.12 -13.25 -27.57
N ASP A 377 -4.78 -12.09 -28.14
CA ASP A 377 -4.02 -11.00 -27.51
C ASP A 377 -4.90 -9.75 -27.23
N GLN A 378 -6.22 -9.88 -27.39
CA GLN A 378 -7.23 -8.86 -27.16
C GLN A 378 -8.10 -9.17 -25.95
N TYR A 379 -8.34 -8.15 -25.13
CA TYR A 379 -9.15 -8.21 -23.92
C TYR A 379 -10.07 -6.99 -23.85
N LEU A 380 -11.10 -7.05 -23.01
CA LEU A 380 -11.92 -5.89 -22.71
C LEU A 380 -11.25 -5.07 -21.61
N LEU A 381 -10.79 -3.87 -21.94
CA LEU A 381 -9.98 -3.00 -21.09
C LEU A 381 -10.74 -1.71 -20.74
N GLY A 382 -10.61 -1.26 -19.51
CA GLY A 382 -11.20 0.00 -19.04
C GLY A 382 -10.49 0.54 -17.80
N VAL A 383 -10.39 1.86 -17.71
CA VAL A 383 -9.64 2.56 -16.64
C VAL A 383 -10.41 3.75 -16.11
N GLY A 384 -10.18 4.10 -14.84
CA GLY A 384 -10.84 5.24 -14.21
C GLY A 384 -10.16 5.70 -12.93
N LYS A 385 -10.12 7.02 -12.75
CA LYS A 385 -9.59 7.69 -11.55
C LYS A 385 -10.71 8.45 -10.82
N ALA A 386 -10.69 8.48 -9.50
CA ALA A 386 -11.60 9.32 -8.69
C ALA A 386 -10.99 9.68 -7.33
N ASP A 387 -11.40 10.82 -6.77
CA ASP A 387 -10.94 11.33 -5.47
C ASP A 387 -11.48 10.48 -4.30
N ILE A 388 -10.61 10.12 -3.36
CA ILE A 388 -10.92 9.42 -2.09
C ILE A 388 -10.43 10.20 -0.86
N THR A 389 -10.09 11.49 -1.02
CA THR A 389 -9.51 12.33 0.05
C THR A 389 -10.48 12.53 1.21
N GLY A 390 -10.28 11.75 2.28
CA GLY A 390 -11.01 11.86 3.53
C GLY A 390 -10.66 13.13 4.35
N PRO A 391 -11.08 13.18 5.63
CA PRO A 391 -10.86 14.30 6.54
C PRO A 391 -9.40 14.79 6.63
N VAL A 392 -9.10 15.95 6.02
CA VAL A 392 -7.73 16.51 5.98
C VAL A 392 -7.29 17.21 7.27
N VAL A 393 -8.16 17.33 8.29
CA VAL A 393 -7.82 17.93 9.59
C VAL A 393 -8.43 17.16 10.77
N GLU A 394 -7.89 17.36 11.98
CA GLU A 394 -8.45 16.93 13.28
C GLU A 394 -8.67 15.40 13.46
N LEU A 395 -8.35 14.58 12.47
CA LEU A 395 -8.26 13.12 12.54
C LEU A 395 -6.82 12.62 12.54
N ASN A 396 -6.61 11.44 13.10
CA ASN A 396 -5.33 10.72 13.05
C ASN A 396 -5.05 10.21 11.63
N MET A 397 -3.78 10.19 11.23
CA MET A 397 -3.35 9.50 10.01
C MET A 397 -3.27 7.98 10.25
N MET A 398 -3.35 7.19 9.20
CA MET A 398 -3.23 5.73 9.29
C MET A 398 -1.85 5.27 8.80
N GLY A 399 -1.19 4.42 9.60
CA GLY A 399 0.17 3.95 9.32
C GLY A 399 0.97 3.83 10.61
N TYR A 400 1.66 4.91 10.98
CA TYR A 400 2.63 4.97 12.08
C TYR A 400 2.10 4.72 13.51
N ALA A 401 0.78 4.62 13.68
CA ALA A 401 0.13 4.33 14.97
C ALA A 401 0.42 5.34 16.12
N ASP A 402 0.94 6.53 15.82
CA ASP A 402 1.08 7.62 16.79
C ASP A 402 -0.26 8.35 17.00
N PHE A 403 -0.58 8.67 18.26
CA PHE A 403 -1.76 9.46 18.64
C PHE A 403 -1.60 10.98 18.41
N ALA A 404 -0.36 11.47 18.24
CA ALA A 404 -0.07 12.88 18.01
C ALA A 404 -0.04 13.27 16.52
N GLN A 405 0.19 12.31 15.61
CA GLN A 405 0.05 12.50 14.16
C GLN A 405 -1.42 12.76 13.76
N ILE A 406 -1.84 14.01 13.87
CA ILE A 406 -3.18 14.51 13.53
C ILE A 406 -3.09 15.40 12.29
N GLY A 407 -3.99 15.19 11.33
CA GLY A 407 -4.10 16.00 10.12
C GLY A 407 -4.26 17.50 10.44
N SER A 408 -3.53 18.31 9.67
CA SER A 408 -3.52 19.77 9.70
C SER A 408 -3.73 20.39 8.32
N GLY A 409 -3.97 19.59 7.27
CA GLY A 409 -4.08 20.08 5.91
C GLY A 409 -3.82 19.03 4.84
N LEU A 410 -3.55 19.51 3.62
CA LEU A 410 -3.40 18.72 2.40
C LEU A 410 -2.17 19.22 1.62
N ARG A 411 -1.35 18.28 1.14
CA ARG A 411 -0.28 18.51 0.16
C ARG A 411 -0.60 17.87 -1.19
N GLN A 412 -1.34 16.76 -1.19
CA GLN A 412 -1.75 16.08 -2.42
C GLN A 412 -3.06 15.33 -2.18
N ARG A 413 -4.04 15.51 -3.07
CA ARG A 413 -5.24 14.66 -3.17
C ARG A 413 -4.89 13.17 -3.25
N LEU A 414 -5.75 12.35 -2.63
CA LEU A 414 -5.68 10.89 -2.64
C LEU A 414 -6.67 10.34 -3.67
N TYR A 415 -6.26 9.37 -4.49
CA TYR A 415 -7.11 8.82 -5.54
C TYR A 415 -7.31 7.30 -5.45
N SER A 416 -8.50 6.86 -5.88
CA SER A 416 -8.75 5.50 -6.35
C SER A 416 -8.46 5.44 -7.84
N ARG A 417 -7.62 4.49 -8.25
CA ARG A 417 -7.31 4.17 -9.65
C ARG A 417 -7.75 2.75 -9.96
N ALA A 418 -8.78 2.61 -10.78
CA ALA A 418 -9.39 1.34 -11.15
C ALA A 418 -8.90 0.88 -12.52
N PHE A 419 -8.48 -0.39 -12.60
CA PHE A 419 -8.13 -1.09 -13.82
C PHE A 419 -9.06 -2.28 -13.98
N ILE A 420 -9.78 -2.36 -15.11
CA ILE A 420 -10.68 -3.45 -15.44
C ILE A 420 -10.10 -4.22 -16.62
N VAL A 421 -10.06 -5.55 -16.48
CA VAL A 421 -9.71 -6.50 -17.53
C VAL A 421 -10.82 -7.54 -17.63
N GLY A 422 -11.31 -7.79 -18.84
CA GLY A 422 -12.42 -8.69 -19.12
C GLY A 422 -12.22 -9.54 -20.37
N ASP A 423 -12.91 -10.66 -20.42
CA ASP A 423 -13.03 -11.52 -21.59
C ASP A 423 -13.99 -10.86 -22.61
N LEU A 424 -13.68 -10.96 -23.91
CA LEU A 424 -14.46 -10.35 -24.98
C LEU A 424 -15.68 -11.20 -25.42
N HIS A 425 -15.77 -12.46 -24.98
CA HIS A 425 -16.90 -13.35 -25.26
C HIS A 425 -17.84 -13.51 -24.04
N ASN A 426 -17.32 -13.43 -22.81
CA ASN A 426 -18.11 -13.57 -21.58
C ASN A 426 -18.06 -12.32 -20.68
N PRO A 427 -19.14 -11.49 -20.60
CA PRO A 427 -19.16 -10.32 -19.72
C PRO A 427 -19.01 -10.64 -18.23
N SER A 428 -19.23 -11.88 -17.79
CA SER A 428 -18.96 -12.29 -16.41
C SER A 428 -17.50 -12.61 -16.11
N ASP A 429 -16.67 -12.96 -17.10
CA ASP A 429 -15.25 -13.25 -16.91
C ASP A 429 -14.45 -11.94 -16.97
N ARG A 430 -14.54 -11.14 -15.91
CA ARG A 430 -13.78 -9.88 -15.75
C ARG A 430 -13.37 -9.65 -14.31
N PHE A 431 -12.31 -8.88 -14.08
CA PHE A 431 -11.86 -8.45 -12.76
C PHE A 431 -11.57 -6.95 -12.70
N VAL A 432 -11.56 -6.42 -11.47
CA VAL A 432 -11.23 -5.05 -11.11
C VAL A 432 -10.03 -5.10 -10.17
N TYR A 433 -8.96 -4.40 -10.53
CA TYR A 433 -7.83 -4.15 -9.65
C TYR A 433 -7.78 -2.66 -9.30
N LEU A 434 -7.98 -2.31 -8.03
CA LEU A 434 -7.84 -0.94 -7.53
C LEU A 434 -6.43 -0.72 -6.99
N VAL A 435 -5.87 0.45 -7.27
CA VAL A 435 -4.77 1.06 -6.51
C VAL A 435 -5.31 2.29 -5.80
N LEU A 436 -5.34 2.25 -4.47
CA LEU A 436 -5.83 3.33 -3.61
C LEU A 436 -4.68 4.07 -2.93
N ASP A 437 -4.69 5.40 -2.93
CA ASP A 437 -3.72 6.25 -2.21
C ASP A 437 -3.98 6.27 -0.67
N VAL A 438 -3.99 5.09 -0.04
CA VAL A 438 -4.24 4.87 1.40
C VAL A 438 -3.29 3.81 1.98
N GLN A 439 -3.43 3.47 3.27
CA GLN A 439 -2.54 2.51 3.96
C GLN A 439 -2.78 1.03 3.58
N SER A 440 -4.02 0.61 3.32
CA SER A 440 -4.34 -0.80 3.00
C SER A 440 -5.74 -0.96 2.39
N GLY A 441 -6.00 -2.11 1.76
CA GLY A 441 -7.35 -2.61 1.53
C GLY A 441 -8.00 -3.13 2.81
N ASP A 442 -9.30 -2.89 2.98
CA ASP A 442 -10.06 -3.22 4.19
C ASP A 442 -11.39 -3.93 3.91
N THR A 443 -11.76 -4.84 4.83
CA THR A 443 -12.96 -5.67 4.75
C THR A 443 -14.24 -4.84 4.62
N ALA A 444 -14.43 -3.83 5.48
CA ALA A 444 -15.62 -2.99 5.45
C ALA A 444 -15.62 -2.08 4.22
N VAL A 445 -14.46 -1.60 3.77
CA VAL A 445 -14.33 -0.81 2.53
C VAL A 445 -14.72 -1.66 1.32
N ARG A 446 -14.16 -2.86 1.17
CA ARG A 446 -14.50 -3.80 0.07
C ARG A 446 -15.97 -4.23 0.10
N TYR A 447 -16.55 -4.46 1.29
CA TYR A 447 -17.98 -4.72 1.44
C TYR A 447 -18.83 -3.50 1.06
N GLY A 448 -18.39 -2.29 1.41
CA GLY A 448 -19.02 -1.02 1.00
C GLY A 448 -19.05 -0.87 -0.52
N ILE A 449 -17.91 -1.07 -1.19
CA ILE A 449 -17.75 -1.00 -2.64
C ILE A 449 -18.68 -2.01 -3.34
N ILE A 450 -18.64 -3.29 -2.94
CA ILE A 450 -19.45 -4.35 -3.56
C ILE A 450 -20.95 -4.05 -3.41
N ARG A 451 -21.41 -3.61 -2.23
CA ARG A 451 -22.81 -3.18 -2.01
C ARG A 451 -23.19 -1.98 -2.86
N GLY A 452 -22.28 -1.00 -3.01
CA GLY A 452 -22.50 0.19 -3.82
C GLY A 452 -22.61 -0.13 -5.31
N LEU A 453 -21.72 -0.99 -5.84
CA LEU A 453 -21.80 -1.49 -7.21
C LEU A 453 -23.11 -2.24 -7.47
N GLN A 454 -23.52 -3.14 -6.55
CA GLN A 454 -24.82 -3.82 -6.64
C GLN A 454 -26.00 -2.82 -6.63
N ALA A 455 -25.89 -1.70 -5.93
CA ALA A 455 -26.91 -0.64 -5.90
C ALA A 455 -26.96 0.21 -7.18
N LEU A 456 -25.91 0.22 -8.02
CA LEU A 456 -25.94 0.82 -9.36
C LEU A 456 -26.77 -0.02 -10.37
N GLY A 457 -27.08 -1.27 -10.04
CA GLY A 457 -27.99 -2.14 -10.80
C GLY A 457 -27.31 -3.24 -11.63
N PRO A 458 -28.07 -3.93 -12.51
CA PRO A 458 -27.63 -5.17 -13.16
C PRO A 458 -26.28 -5.11 -13.89
N ARG A 459 -25.98 -4.00 -14.58
CA ARG A 459 -24.71 -3.75 -15.30
C ARG A 459 -23.46 -3.82 -14.42
N TYR A 460 -23.61 -3.74 -13.11
CA TYR A 460 -22.52 -3.83 -12.14
C TYR A 460 -22.60 -5.10 -11.26
N SER A 461 -23.62 -5.94 -11.46
CA SER A 461 -23.87 -7.14 -10.64
C SER A 461 -22.85 -8.26 -10.84
N MET A 462 -22.00 -8.18 -11.88
CA MET A 462 -20.88 -9.11 -12.04
C MET A 462 -19.68 -8.79 -11.13
N TYR A 463 -19.68 -7.66 -10.41
CA TYR A 463 -18.60 -7.30 -9.50
C TYR A 463 -18.90 -7.77 -8.07
N GLY A 464 -18.03 -8.64 -7.53
CA GLY A 464 -18.19 -9.29 -6.24
C GLY A 464 -16.85 -9.65 -5.59
N HIS A 465 -16.90 -10.51 -4.57
CA HIS A 465 -15.70 -10.93 -3.85
C HIS A 465 -14.73 -11.75 -4.73
N ASP A 466 -15.26 -12.48 -5.71
CA ASP A 466 -14.49 -13.23 -6.71
C ASP A 466 -13.49 -12.33 -7.45
N ASN A 467 -13.92 -11.15 -7.87
CA ASN A 467 -13.25 -10.40 -8.93
C ASN A 467 -12.99 -8.91 -8.64
N VAL A 468 -13.28 -8.41 -7.43
CA VAL A 468 -12.83 -7.08 -6.97
C VAL A 468 -11.67 -7.22 -6.01
N ALA A 469 -10.51 -6.69 -6.41
CA ALA A 469 -9.32 -6.52 -5.58
C ALA A 469 -9.16 -5.05 -5.17
N VAL A 470 -9.06 -4.80 -3.87
CA VAL A 470 -8.88 -3.46 -3.29
C VAL A 470 -7.45 -3.37 -2.75
N SER A 471 -6.49 -3.00 -3.60
CA SER A 471 -5.08 -2.83 -3.23
C SER A 471 -4.75 -1.37 -2.93
N ALA A 472 -3.65 -1.11 -2.22
CA ALA A 472 -3.28 0.22 -1.76
C ALA A 472 -1.80 0.56 -2.08
N THR A 473 -1.49 1.85 -2.14
CA THR A 473 -0.11 2.35 -2.21
C THR A 473 0.64 2.25 -0.89
N HIS A 474 -0.05 1.94 0.21
CA HIS A 474 0.48 1.88 1.57
C HIS A 474 1.11 3.22 2.01
N SER A 475 0.41 4.34 1.74
CA SER A 475 0.75 5.66 2.28
C SER A 475 0.46 5.72 3.78
N HIS A 476 1.44 6.16 4.57
CA HIS A 476 1.31 6.46 6.00
C HIS A 476 0.86 7.92 6.27
N SER A 477 0.54 8.68 5.21
CA SER A 477 0.06 10.07 5.27
C SER A 477 -1.39 10.24 4.76
N GLY A 478 -2.17 9.16 4.73
CA GLY A 478 -3.62 9.19 4.51
C GLY A 478 -4.41 9.33 5.83
N PRO A 479 -5.64 9.87 5.81
CA PRO A 479 -6.47 9.98 7.01
C PRO A 479 -6.95 8.58 7.46
N GLY A 480 -7.04 8.35 8.76
CA GLY A 480 -7.45 7.07 9.35
C GLY A 480 -8.94 6.97 9.69
N ALA A 481 -9.25 6.10 10.67
CA ALA A 481 -10.59 5.82 11.19
C ALA A 481 -11.57 5.14 10.20
N TRP A 482 -11.10 4.32 9.26
CA TRP A 482 -11.96 3.59 8.29
C TRP A 482 -11.79 2.07 8.28
N LEU A 483 -10.84 1.53 9.06
CA LEU A 483 -10.54 0.10 9.15
C LEU A 483 -11.59 -0.66 9.96
N ASN A 484 -11.91 -1.88 9.53
CA ASN A 484 -12.97 -2.74 10.09
C ASN A 484 -12.69 -3.26 11.50
N TYR A 485 -11.43 -3.58 11.81
CA TYR A 485 -11.06 -4.26 13.07
C TYR A 485 -10.64 -3.26 14.15
N LEU A 486 -10.88 -3.60 15.43
CA LEU A 486 -10.71 -2.63 16.53
C LEU A 486 -9.25 -2.19 16.74
N LEU A 487 -8.25 -3.08 16.56
CA LEU A 487 -6.86 -2.76 16.89
C LEU A 487 -6.34 -1.46 16.22
N PRO A 488 -6.43 -1.28 14.88
CA PRO A 488 -6.04 -0.02 14.23
C PRO A 488 -6.99 1.16 14.49
N GLN A 489 -8.23 0.93 14.96
CA GLN A 489 -9.12 2.02 15.37
C GLN A 489 -8.66 2.70 16.69
N ILE A 490 -7.78 2.08 17.49
CA ILE A 490 -7.39 2.60 18.81
C ILE A 490 -6.69 3.96 18.72
N THR A 491 -5.71 4.11 17.83
CA THR A 491 -4.92 5.35 17.67
C THR A 491 -5.77 6.48 17.10
N SER A 492 -6.62 6.10 16.13
CA SER A 492 -7.55 6.97 15.44
C SER A 492 -8.82 7.30 16.24
N LYS A 493 -8.97 6.72 17.45
CA LYS A 493 -10.06 6.95 18.41
C LYS A 493 -11.43 6.46 17.92
N GLY A 494 -11.44 5.45 17.05
CA GLY A 494 -12.64 4.78 16.55
C GLY A 494 -12.76 4.82 15.03
N PHE A 495 -14.00 4.76 14.56
CA PHE A 495 -14.39 4.76 13.15
C PHE A 495 -15.09 6.10 12.79
N ASP A 496 -14.70 6.73 11.68
CA ASP A 496 -15.29 7.96 11.15
C ASP A 496 -15.97 7.66 9.80
N GLN A 497 -17.28 7.92 9.75
CA GLN A 497 -18.10 7.65 8.56
C GLN A 497 -17.77 8.57 7.38
N GLN A 498 -17.16 9.74 7.59
CA GLN A 498 -16.69 10.63 6.53
C GLN A 498 -15.39 10.10 5.91
N SER A 499 -14.45 9.56 6.70
CA SER A 499 -13.29 8.82 6.18
C SER A 499 -13.73 7.60 5.36
N TYR A 500 -14.59 6.76 5.93
CA TYR A 500 -15.07 5.53 5.29
C TYR A 500 -15.78 5.78 3.95
N ARG A 501 -16.70 6.75 3.92
CA ARG A 501 -17.49 7.06 2.72
C ARG A 501 -16.67 7.68 1.62
N ALA A 502 -15.70 8.55 1.92
CA ALA A 502 -14.80 9.12 0.91
C ALA A 502 -14.10 8.03 0.09
N ILE A 503 -13.58 7.01 0.78
CA ILE A 503 -12.93 5.86 0.14
C ILE A 503 -13.96 5.03 -0.66
N VAL A 504 -15.07 4.63 -0.04
CA VAL A 504 -16.07 3.76 -0.69
C VAL A 504 -16.72 4.43 -1.91
N GLU A 505 -17.18 5.67 -1.79
CA GLU A 505 -17.89 6.41 -2.84
C GLU A 505 -16.94 6.76 -4.01
N GLY A 506 -15.71 7.19 -3.71
CA GLY A 506 -14.68 7.41 -4.74
C GLY A 506 -14.24 6.11 -5.44
N CYS A 507 -14.13 4.99 -4.71
CA CYS A 507 -13.88 3.69 -5.33
C CYS A 507 -15.00 3.28 -6.29
N ILE A 508 -16.27 3.43 -5.90
CA ILE A 508 -17.42 3.16 -6.77
C ILE A 508 -17.39 4.08 -8.00
N LEU A 509 -17.01 5.36 -7.85
CA LEU A 509 -16.89 6.31 -8.96
C LEU A 509 -15.74 5.96 -9.92
N SER A 510 -14.58 5.53 -9.42
CA SER A 510 -13.45 5.07 -10.26
C SER A 510 -13.80 3.80 -11.04
N ILE A 511 -14.47 2.83 -10.41
CA ILE A 511 -14.95 1.60 -11.07
C ILE A 511 -16.04 1.93 -12.09
N ARG A 512 -16.95 2.87 -11.77
CA ARG A 512 -17.96 3.35 -12.71
C ARG A 512 -17.30 3.96 -13.95
N ARG A 513 -16.35 4.88 -13.78
CA ARG A 513 -15.57 5.47 -14.89
C ARG A 513 -14.89 4.38 -15.73
N ALA A 514 -14.21 3.44 -15.09
CA ALA A 514 -13.54 2.32 -15.75
C ALA A 514 -14.47 1.30 -16.43
N HIS A 515 -15.71 1.17 -15.95
CA HIS A 515 -16.73 0.31 -16.56
C HIS A 515 -17.40 1.00 -17.75
N GLU A 516 -17.72 2.29 -17.64
CA GLU A 516 -18.34 3.07 -18.72
C GLU A 516 -17.36 3.34 -19.88
N SER A 517 -16.04 3.29 -19.63
CA SER A 517 -14.96 3.39 -20.63
C SER A 517 -14.48 2.06 -21.25
N LEU A 518 -15.13 0.92 -20.94
CA LEU A 518 -14.70 -0.39 -21.46
C LEU A 518 -14.67 -0.46 -22.99
N GLU A 519 -13.55 -0.89 -23.58
CA GLU A 519 -13.40 -1.17 -25.02
C GLU A 519 -12.40 -2.33 -25.27
N PRO A 520 -12.38 -2.96 -26.45
CA PRO A 520 -11.35 -3.93 -26.82
C PRO A 520 -9.96 -3.28 -26.88
N GLY A 521 -8.95 -3.99 -26.38
CA GLY A 521 -7.58 -3.53 -26.34
C GLY A 521 -6.57 -4.63 -26.03
N SER A 522 -5.29 -4.31 -26.23
CA SER A 522 -4.15 -5.17 -25.94
C SER A 522 -3.45 -4.78 -24.64
N LEU A 523 -2.77 -5.76 -24.03
CA LEU A 523 -1.99 -5.61 -22.81
C LEU A 523 -0.52 -5.93 -23.10
N SER A 524 0.38 -4.96 -22.89
CA SER A 524 1.83 -5.15 -23.04
C SER A 524 2.53 -5.16 -21.68
N PHE A 525 3.34 -6.19 -21.43
CA PHE A 525 4.04 -6.41 -20.16
C PHE A 525 5.54 -6.14 -20.30
N GLY A 526 6.14 -5.53 -19.29
CA GLY A 526 7.58 -5.30 -19.22
C GLY A 526 8.12 -5.19 -17.78
N LYS A 527 9.44 -5.17 -17.65
CA LYS A 527 10.15 -4.99 -16.38
C LYS A 527 11.35 -4.04 -16.53
N THR A 528 11.67 -3.30 -15.48
CA THR A 528 12.87 -2.45 -15.40
C THR A 528 13.38 -2.39 -13.96
N LYS A 529 14.66 -2.04 -13.76
CA LYS A 529 15.24 -1.87 -12.42
C LYS A 529 15.16 -0.42 -11.95
N ILE A 530 14.72 -0.23 -10.71
CA ILE A 530 14.66 1.07 -10.01
C ILE A 530 15.70 1.07 -8.88
N PRO A 531 16.99 1.37 -9.16
CA PRO A 531 18.01 1.43 -8.14
C PRO A 531 17.74 2.58 -7.16
N ASN A 532 18.14 2.40 -5.90
CA ASN A 532 18.07 3.43 -4.85
C ASN A 532 16.66 4.00 -4.56
N ALA A 533 15.57 3.27 -4.87
CA ALA A 533 14.22 3.65 -4.43
C ALA A 533 13.80 3.01 -3.09
N GLY A 534 14.49 1.95 -2.65
CA GLY A 534 14.31 1.39 -1.30
C GLY A 534 15.49 0.53 -0.84
N ILE A 535 15.56 0.27 0.47
CA ILE A 535 16.56 -0.59 1.13
C ILE A 535 15.91 -1.47 2.21
N ASN A 536 16.53 -2.61 2.54
CA ASN A 536 15.94 -3.57 3.48
C ASN A 536 16.07 -3.09 4.95
N ARG A 537 14.93 -2.84 5.61
CA ARG A 537 14.87 -2.34 6.99
C ARG A 537 15.01 -3.42 8.06
N SER A 538 14.99 -4.69 7.67
CA SER A 538 15.20 -5.85 8.54
C SER A 538 16.21 -6.81 7.93
N LEU A 539 17.31 -6.26 7.37
CA LEU A 539 18.37 -7.02 6.69
C LEU A 539 18.92 -8.19 7.54
N TYR A 540 19.02 -8.02 8.87
CA TYR A 540 19.41 -9.11 9.78
C TYR A 540 18.44 -10.32 9.73
N ALA A 541 17.13 -10.07 9.56
CA ALA A 541 16.14 -11.13 9.36
C ALA A 541 16.20 -11.71 7.93
N TYR A 542 16.38 -10.87 6.90
CA TYR A 542 16.58 -11.36 5.52
C TYR A 542 17.77 -12.32 5.43
N LEU A 543 18.88 -12.04 6.12
CA LEU A 543 20.07 -12.89 6.15
C LEU A 543 19.85 -14.28 6.79
N ALA A 544 18.76 -14.48 7.55
CA ALA A 544 18.40 -15.79 8.09
C ALA A 544 17.84 -16.75 7.03
N ASN A 545 17.34 -16.24 5.89
CA ASN A 545 16.97 -17.09 4.75
C ASN A 545 18.21 -17.86 4.23
N PRO A 546 18.03 -19.08 3.67
CA PRO A 546 19.13 -19.94 3.22
C PRO A 546 20.11 -19.23 2.28
N ALA A 547 21.41 -19.46 2.49
CA ALA A 547 22.46 -18.73 1.79
C ALA A 547 22.45 -19.02 0.28
N GLU A 548 22.13 -20.25 -0.10
CA GLU A 548 21.96 -20.73 -1.46
C GLU A 548 20.71 -20.14 -2.15
N GLU A 549 19.66 -19.81 -1.40
CA GLU A 549 18.49 -19.10 -1.93
C GLU A 549 18.84 -17.63 -2.16
N ARG A 550 19.46 -16.97 -1.16
CA ARG A 550 19.91 -15.57 -1.27
C ARG A 550 20.93 -15.36 -2.40
N ALA A 551 21.81 -16.33 -2.64
CA ALA A 551 22.78 -16.29 -3.73
C ALA A 551 22.14 -16.20 -5.13
N ARG A 552 20.87 -16.63 -5.31
CA ARG A 552 20.13 -16.47 -6.58
C ARG A 552 19.83 -15.01 -6.94
N TYR A 553 19.87 -14.10 -5.97
CA TYR A 553 19.43 -12.71 -6.11
C TYR A 553 20.57 -11.70 -5.93
N ASN A 554 21.76 -12.13 -5.52
CA ASN A 554 22.94 -11.27 -5.39
C ASN A 554 23.66 -11.16 -6.75
N ILE A 555 23.39 -10.07 -7.47
CA ILE A 555 23.88 -9.82 -8.82
C ILE A 555 25.08 -8.85 -8.81
N SER A 556 25.10 -7.88 -7.90
CA SER A 556 26.20 -6.90 -7.79
C SER A 556 26.24 -6.22 -6.42
N ALA A 557 27.29 -5.43 -6.16
CA ALA A 557 27.38 -4.58 -4.97
C ALA A 557 26.27 -3.49 -4.86
N HIS A 558 25.49 -3.27 -5.91
CA HIS A 558 24.33 -2.37 -5.93
C HIS A 558 22.99 -3.10 -6.19
N ASP A 559 23.02 -4.43 -6.30
CA ASP A 559 21.84 -5.30 -6.40
C ASP A 559 22.21 -6.62 -5.71
N ASP A 560 22.30 -6.55 -4.37
CA ASP A 560 22.74 -7.63 -3.48
C ASP A 560 21.62 -8.65 -3.19
N GLY A 561 20.44 -8.42 -3.77
CA GLY A 561 19.23 -9.19 -3.57
C GLY A 561 18.51 -8.91 -2.26
N SER A 562 18.97 -8.01 -1.39
CA SER A 562 18.29 -7.70 -0.11
C SER A 562 16.91 -7.07 -0.29
N VAL A 563 16.69 -6.39 -1.42
CA VAL A 563 15.40 -5.87 -1.88
C VAL A 563 15.11 -6.37 -3.30
N GLU A 564 13.89 -6.22 -3.79
CA GLU A 564 13.54 -6.50 -5.19
C GLU A 564 13.45 -5.20 -5.99
N MET A 565 14.48 -4.91 -6.78
CA MET A 565 14.58 -3.65 -7.56
C MET A 565 13.75 -3.65 -8.85
N ASP A 566 13.11 -4.77 -9.20
CA ASP A 566 12.38 -4.95 -10.45
C ASP A 566 10.98 -4.34 -10.35
N MET A 567 10.77 -3.18 -10.97
CA MET A 567 9.43 -2.67 -11.27
C MET A 567 8.88 -3.43 -12.46
N THR A 568 7.68 -4.00 -12.31
CA THR A 568 6.91 -4.61 -13.39
C THR A 568 5.82 -3.65 -13.84
N ALA A 569 5.57 -3.54 -15.15
CA ALA A 569 4.52 -2.70 -15.72
C ALA A 569 3.64 -3.47 -16.71
N LEU A 570 2.35 -3.09 -16.74
CA LEU A 570 1.33 -3.55 -17.66
C LEU A 570 0.69 -2.33 -18.33
N LYS A 571 0.97 -2.13 -19.62
CA LYS A 571 0.43 -1.05 -20.46
C LYS A 571 -0.91 -1.47 -21.05
N PHE A 572 -1.91 -0.60 -20.97
CA PHE A 572 -3.25 -0.79 -21.52
C PHE A 572 -3.39 0.04 -22.80
N GLN A 573 -3.56 -0.61 -23.96
CA GLN A 573 -3.74 0.07 -25.25
C GLN A 573 -5.09 -0.31 -25.86
N ARG A 574 -5.87 0.69 -26.28
CA ARG A 574 -7.19 0.54 -26.89
C ARG A 574 -7.08 0.31 -28.39
N THR A 575 -7.88 -0.61 -28.93
CA THR A 575 -7.79 -1.02 -30.34
C THR A 575 -8.64 -0.19 -31.30
N SER A 576 -9.61 0.60 -30.83
CA SER A 576 -10.45 1.45 -31.68
C SER A 576 -9.72 2.66 -32.27
N ASP A 577 -8.70 3.19 -31.60
CA ASP A 577 -7.86 4.32 -32.05
C ASP A 577 -6.35 4.13 -31.83
N GLY A 578 -5.92 3.03 -31.21
CA GLY A 578 -4.51 2.75 -30.90
C GLY A 578 -3.97 3.49 -29.69
N LYS A 579 -4.79 4.28 -28.96
CA LYS A 579 -4.32 5.06 -27.82
C LYS A 579 -4.07 4.21 -26.58
N ASN A 580 -2.99 4.53 -25.88
CA ASN A 580 -2.72 4.03 -24.53
C ASN A 580 -3.67 4.74 -23.55
N ILE A 581 -4.43 3.94 -22.78
CA ILE A 581 -5.40 4.45 -21.79
C ILE A 581 -4.84 4.43 -20.37
N GLY A 582 -3.82 3.63 -20.10
CA GLY A 582 -3.22 3.59 -18.76
C GLY A 582 -2.03 2.66 -18.63
N VAL A 583 -1.42 2.71 -17.44
CA VAL A 583 -0.36 1.79 -17.02
C VAL A 583 -0.61 1.35 -15.58
N LEU A 584 -0.46 0.06 -15.30
CA LEU A 584 -0.48 -0.48 -13.94
C LEU A 584 0.90 -1.08 -13.63
N THR A 585 1.53 -0.61 -12.55
CA THR A 585 2.87 -1.02 -12.13
C THR A 585 2.85 -1.69 -10.76
N TRP A 586 3.78 -2.61 -10.54
CA TRP A 586 4.07 -3.23 -9.24
C TRP A 586 5.54 -3.01 -8.90
N PHE A 587 5.82 -2.40 -7.75
CA PHE A 587 7.17 -2.17 -7.26
C PHE A 587 7.18 -2.08 -5.73
N PRO A 588 8.04 -2.81 -4.99
CA PRO A 588 8.02 -2.82 -3.54
C PRO A 588 8.83 -1.65 -2.94
N THR A 589 8.15 -0.72 -2.29
CA THR A 589 8.77 0.38 -1.50
C THR A 589 7.69 1.00 -0.62
N HIS A 590 7.82 0.95 0.71
CA HIS A 590 6.83 1.52 1.65
C HIS A 590 6.47 2.99 1.34
N GLY A 591 5.21 3.38 1.57
CA GLY A 591 4.76 4.77 1.58
C GLY A 591 5.07 5.49 2.89
N THR A 592 6.33 5.46 3.30
CA THR A 592 6.88 6.05 4.55
C THR A 592 8.00 7.06 4.28
N SER A 593 7.92 7.79 3.16
CA SER A 593 8.88 8.86 2.86
C SER A 593 8.54 10.17 3.58
N MET A 594 7.25 10.46 3.75
CA MET A 594 6.76 11.45 4.71
C MET A 594 6.90 10.88 6.12
N GLN A 595 7.64 11.56 6.99
CA GLN A 595 7.92 11.12 8.36
C GLN A 595 6.67 11.23 9.26
N ALA A 596 6.64 10.55 10.41
CA ALA A 596 5.47 10.60 11.33
C ALA A 596 5.20 11.99 11.95
N ASN A 597 6.16 12.92 11.89
CA ASN A 597 5.96 14.33 12.26
C ASN A 597 5.20 15.13 11.17
N ASN A 598 5.00 14.57 9.98
CA ASN A 598 4.14 15.15 8.95
C ASN A 598 2.68 15.23 9.42
N THR A 599 2.05 16.37 9.13
CA THR A 599 0.61 16.59 9.40
C THR A 599 -0.20 17.00 8.15
N LEU A 600 0.39 17.03 6.95
CA LEU A 600 -0.34 17.26 5.69
C LEU A 600 -0.67 15.94 4.98
N ILE A 601 -1.92 15.78 4.53
CA ILE A 601 -2.36 14.58 3.80
C ILE A 601 -1.70 14.48 2.41
N THR A 602 -1.28 13.26 2.04
CA THR A 602 -0.68 12.95 0.73
C THR A 602 -0.62 11.43 0.45
N GLY A 603 -0.58 11.04 -0.83
CA GLY A 603 -0.42 9.65 -1.29
C GLY A 603 1.00 9.07 -1.14
N ASP A 604 1.91 9.80 -0.48
CA ASP A 604 3.34 9.48 -0.33
C ASP A 604 4.03 9.21 -1.70
N ASN A 605 5.17 8.53 -1.72
CA ASN A 605 6.03 8.44 -2.90
C ASN A 605 5.33 7.80 -4.13
N LYS A 606 4.37 6.90 -3.92
CA LYS A 606 3.58 6.30 -5.00
C LYS A 606 2.47 7.21 -5.52
N GLY A 607 1.84 8.01 -4.66
CA GLY A 607 0.92 9.08 -5.08
C GLY A 607 1.63 10.16 -5.90
N VAL A 608 2.87 10.51 -5.51
CA VAL A 608 3.77 11.38 -6.31
C VAL A 608 4.07 10.75 -7.67
N ALA A 609 4.52 9.49 -7.70
CA ALA A 609 4.90 8.82 -8.94
C ALA A 609 3.74 8.72 -9.94
N ALA A 610 2.53 8.42 -9.45
CA ALA A 610 1.31 8.36 -10.24
C ALA A 610 0.93 9.74 -10.82
N ASP A 611 0.94 10.79 -9.99
CA ASP A 611 0.59 12.14 -10.42
C ASP A 611 1.61 12.72 -11.41
N MET A 612 2.91 12.46 -11.22
CA MET A 612 3.95 12.81 -12.19
C MET A 612 3.71 12.14 -13.54
N PHE A 613 3.39 10.84 -13.56
CA PHE A 613 3.11 10.11 -14.79
C PHE A 613 1.86 10.66 -15.50
N GLU A 614 0.75 10.83 -14.77
CA GLU A 614 -0.54 11.35 -15.28
C GLU A 614 -0.49 12.82 -15.73
N LYS A 615 0.57 13.55 -15.36
CA LYS A 615 0.86 14.92 -15.84
C LYS A 615 1.86 14.92 -16.99
N ALA A 616 2.82 14.00 -17.03
CA ALA A 616 3.83 13.90 -18.07
C ALA A 616 3.28 13.48 -19.44
N VAL A 617 2.29 12.57 -19.46
CA VAL A 617 1.71 12.04 -20.73
C VAL A 617 0.43 12.76 -21.19
N ARG A 618 -0.06 13.74 -20.42
CA ARG A 618 -1.33 14.43 -20.71
C ARG A 618 -1.23 15.29 -21.97
N GLY A 619 -2.19 15.11 -22.88
CA GLY A 619 -2.16 15.76 -24.20
C GLY A 619 -1.14 15.16 -25.17
N GLY A 620 -0.58 13.99 -24.86
CA GLY A 620 0.26 13.21 -25.78
C GLY A 620 -0.53 12.69 -26.98
N GLU A 621 0.16 12.50 -28.11
CA GLU A 621 -0.47 11.99 -29.34
C GLU A 621 -0.95 10.54 -29.17
N MET A 622 -0.24 9.73 -28.38
CA MET A 622 -0.52 8.31 -28.16
C MET A 622 -1.44 8.03 -26.97
N GLU A 623 -1.78 9.02 -26.15
CA GLU A 623 -2.47 8.84 -24.88
C GLU A 623 -3.87 9.48 -24.85
N THR A 624 -4.77 9.00 -24.01
CA THR A 624 -6.05 9.68 -23.75
C THR A 624 -5.91 10.77 -22.67
N ASP A 625 -6.75 11.79 -22.72
CA ASP A 625 -6.72 12.89 -21.72
C ASP A 625 -7.12 12.43 -20.30
N ASP A 626 -7.78 11.28 -20.19
CA ASP A 626 -8.19 10.60 -18.96
C ASP A 626 -7.25 9.46 -18.52
N PHE A 627 -6.02 9.40 -19.08
CA PHE A 627 -5.02 8.37 -18.78
C PHE A 627 -4.80 8.14 -17.27
N VAL A 628 -4.72 6.87 -16.86
CA VAL A 628 -4.57 6.47 -15.44
C VAL A 628 -3.25 5.72 -15.19
N ALA A 629 -2.46 6.17 -14.22
CA ALA A 629 -1.18 5.55 -13.84
C ALA A 629 -1.24 4.92 -12.44
N GLY A 630 -1.38 3.60 -12.36
CA GLY A 630 -1.44 2.85 -11.11
C GLY A 630 -0.05 2.49 -10.61
N PHE A 631 0.34 2.98 -9.43
CA PHE A 631 1.58 2.59 -8.75
C PHE A 631 1.27 1.67 -7.57
N SER A 632 1.03 0.38 -7.86
CA SER A 632 0.78 -0.62 -6.82
C SER A 632 2.03 -0.84 -5.97
N GLN A 633 1.81 -1.21 -4.71
CA GLN A 633 2.78 -1.96 -3.93
C GLN A 633 2.99 -3.37 -4.49
N ALA A 634 4.09 -3.98 -4.07
CA ALA A 634 4.37 -5.40 -4.26
C ALA A 634 4.74 -6.05 -2.91
N ASN A 635 5.75 -6.91 -2.87
CA ASN A 635 6.31 -7.49 -1.64
C ASN A 635 7.27 -6.51 -0.92
N MET A 636 6.71 -5.47 -0.28
CA MET A 636 7.45 -4.36 0.34
C MET A 636 7.62 -4.45 1.86
N GLY A 637 7.23 -5.54 2.51
CA GLY A 637 7.09 -5.60 3.98
C GLY A 637 8.36 -5.28 4.77
N ASP A 638 9.53 -5.52 4.19
CA ASP A 638 10.84 -5.19 4.73
C ASP A 638 11.58 -4.09 3.94
N VAL A 639 10.91 -3.39 3.01
CA VAL A 639 11.53 -2.38 2.11
C VAL A 639 11.13 -0.96 2.49
N SER A 640 12.08 -0.20 3.03
CA SER A 640 11.95 1.21 3.37
C SER A 640 12.37 2.14 2.21
N PRO A 641 11.68 3.26 1.94
CA PRO A 641 12.11 4.29 0.99
C PRO A 641 13.29 5.15 1.50
N ASN A 642 13.68 5.00 2.77
CA ASN A 642 14.59 5.92 3.45
C ASN A 642 16.06 5.50 3.24
N VAL A 643 16.50 5.62 1.98
CA VAL A 643 17.69 4.94 1.44
C VAL A 643 19.06 5.39 1.97
N LEU A 644 19.16 6.38 2.86
CA LEU A 644 20.41 6.72 3.53
C LEU A 644 20.63 5.91 4.83
N GLY A 645 19.68 5.05 5.21
CA GLY A 645 19.83 4.09 6.32
C GLY A 645 19.37 4.61 7.68
N ALA A 646 19.66 3.82 8.71
CA ALA A 646 19.21 4.01 10.09
C ALA A 646 20.29 4.73 10.92
N TRP A 647 19.95 5.87 11.51
CA TRP A 647 20.89 6.72 12.25
C TRP A 647 20.36 7.15 13.61
N CYS A 648 21.28 7.40 14.54
CA CYS A 648 20.98 7.81 15.91
C CYS A 648 20.89 9.33 16.07
N GLU A 649 19.69 9.80 16.35
CA GLU A 649 19.35 11.22 16.59
C GLU A 649 19.53 11.63 18.06
N ASP A 650 20.32 10.87 18.82
CA ASP A 650 20.77 11.21 20.18
C ASP A 650 22.00 12.15 20.20
N GLY A 651 22.43 12.62 19.02
CA GLY A 651 23.61 13.46 18.83
C GLY A 651 24.91 12.69 18.62
N SER A 652 24.90 11.35 18.67
CA SER A 652 26.09 10.53 18.40
C SER A 652 26.49 10.51 16.92
N GLY A 653 25.52 10.68 16.01
CA GLY A 653 25.73 10.54 14.56
C GLY A 653 26.10 9.12 14.11
N GLN A 654 25.92 8.11 14.99
CA GLN A 654 26.21 6.72 14.67
C GLN A 654 25.06 6.07 13.88
N GLN A 655 25.37 5.03 13.11
CA GLN A 655 24.35 4.14 12.57
C GLN A 655 23.73 3.32 13.71
N CYS A 656 22.46 2.92 13.57
CA CYS A 656 21.83 2.06 14.55
C CYS A 656 22.44 0.65 14.58
N SER A 657 22.33 -0.01 15.72
CA SER A 657 22.59 -1.43 15.91
C SER A 657 21.84 -2.28 14.88
N PHE A 658 22.54 -3.25 14.28
CA PHE A 658 22.09 -4.00 13.10
C PHE A 658 20.97 -5.00 13.42
N GLU A 659 21.10 -5.69 14.56
CA GLU A 659 20.22 -6.78 14.96
C GLU A 659 18.89 -6.28 15.55
N ASP A 660 18.95 -5.26 16.42
CA ASP A 660 17.82 -4.79 17.24
C ASP A 660 17.35 -3.35 16.96
N SER A 661 18.04 -2.61 16.07
CA SER A 661 17.76 -1.21 15.72
C SER A 661 17.77 -0.26 16.92
N THR A 662 18.74 -0.43 17.82
CA THR A 662 18.99 0.47 18.95
C THR A 662 20.14 1.47 18.71
N CYS A 663 20.18 2.51 19.53
CA CYS A 663 21.31 3.43 19.67
C CYS A 663 22.20 3.06 20.88
N GLY A 664 23.31 3.79 21.10
CA GLY A 664 24.28 3.49 22.18
C GLY A 664 23.73 3.51 23.61
N ASN A 665 22.48 3.92 23.81
CA ASN A 665 21.73 3.85 25.06
C ASN A 665 20.88 2.55 25.23
N GLY A 666 20.92 1.63 24.26
CA GLY A 666 20.16 0.38 24.25
C GLY A 666 18.66 0.54 23.93
N ARG A 667 18.26 1.61 23.23
CA ARG A 667 16.85 1.91 22.87
C ARG A 667 16.68 2.24 21.39
N CYS A 668 15.52 1.91 20.83
CA CYS A 668 15.16 2.24 19.46
C CYS A 668 14.63 3.67 19.26
N ASN A 669 14.14 4.34 20.33
CA ASN A 669 13.37 5.59 20.22
C ASN A 669 14.11 6.78 19.53
N SER A 670 15.43 6.69 19.35
CA SER A 670 16.28 7.67 18.65
C SER A 670 16.91 7.12 17.37
N CYS A 671 16.64 5.86 17.01
CA CYS A 671 17.06 5.25 15.76
C CYS A 671 16.03 5.58 14.67
N ARG A 672 16.41 6.42 13.69
CA ARG A 672 15.49 6.92 12.67
C ARG A 672 16.07 6.84 11.26
N ALA A 673 15.17 6.63 10.30
CA ALA A 673 15.47 6.49 8.90
C ALA A 673 15.72 7.85 8.22
N LYS A 674 16.71 7.89 7.32
CA LYS A 674 17.01 9.09 6.53
C LYS A 674 16.71 8.85 5.05
N GLY A 675 15.67 9.50 4.55
CA GLY A 675 15.40 9.58 3.11
C GLY A 675 16.39 10.49 2.38
N PRO A 676 16.42 10.46 1.03
CA PRO A 676 17.41 11.17 0.23
C PRO A 676 17.34 12.70 0.34
N GLY A 677 16.26 13.25 0.90
CA GLY A 677 16.10 14.67 1.18
C GLY A 677 16.37 15.08 2.63
N SER A 678 16.92 14.22 3.49
CA SER A 678 16.99 14.42 4.96
C SER A 678 17.82 15.62 5.47
N GLU A 679 18.45 16.38 4.57
CA GLU A 679 19.09 17.66 4.91
C GLU A 679 18.06 18.81 5.02
N GLN A 680 16.83 18.61 4.54
CA GLN A 680 15.73 19.57 4.61
C GLN A 680 14.78 19.20 5.76
N ASP A 681 14.53 20.16 6.66
CA ASP A 681 13.51 20.04 7.71
C ASP A 681 12.11 20.32 7.12
N ASP A 682 11.62 19.36 6.32
CA ASP A 682 10.34 19.43 5.60
C ASP A 682 9.41 18.24 5.88
N HIS A 683 9.66 17.53 6.99
CA HIS A 683 8.94 16.33 7.44
C HIS A 683 8.95 15.19 6.40
N GLY A 684 10.00 15.14 5.57
CA GLY A 684 10.22 14.11 4.56
C GLY A 684 9.63 14.44 3.18
N ALA A 685 9.07 15.63 2.97
CA ALA A 685 8.49 16.02 1.68
C ALA A 685 9.49 15.92 0.52
N SER A 686 10.73 16.37 0.68
CA SER A 686 11.74 16.25 -0.38
C SER A 686 12.22 14.81 -0.59
N SER A 687 12.26 14.01 0.47
CA SER A 687 12.52 12.56 0.36
C SER A 687 11.41 11.85 -0.43
N CYS A 688 10.15 12.20 -0.15
CA CYS A 688 8.97 11.67 -0.80
C CYS A 688 8.92 12.05 -2.29
N LEU A 689 9.19 13.32 -2.61
CA LEU A 689 9.27 13.80 -3.98
C LEU A 689 10.35 13.07 -4.80
N GLU A 690 11.53 12.86 -4.23
CA GLU A 690 12.65 12.20 -4.90
C GLU A 690 12.44 10.68 -5.07
N ILE A 691 11.92 9.97 -4.05
CA ILE A 691 11.61 8.52 -4.17
C ILE A 691 10.42 8.28 -5.10
N GLY A 692 9.44 9.19 -5.15
CA GLY A 692 8.35 9.14 -6.12
C GLY A 692 8.84 9.40 -7.54
N LYS A 693 9.70 10.41 -7.72
CA LYS A 693 10.36 10.69 -9.00
C LYS A 693 11.17 9.50 -9.52
N ARG A 694 11.96 8.81 -8.68
CA ARG A 694 12.72 7.60 -9.09
C ARG A 694 11.81 6.49 -9.63
N GLN A 695 10.65 6.28 -9.00
CA GLN A 695 9.65 5.33 -9.49
C GLN A 695 9.01 5.81 -10.81
N TYR A 696 8.60 7.07 -10.89
CA TYR A 696 8.02 7.68 -12.10
C TYR A 696 8.96 7.61 -13.30
N GLU A 697 10.22 8.05 -13.18
CA GLU A 697 11.17 8.09 -14.30
C GLU A 697 11.49 6.68 -14.82
N GLY A 698 11.53 5.67 -13.95
CA GLY A 698 11.71 4.28 -14.36
C GLY A 698 10.46 3.69 -15.04
N ALA A 699 9.27 3.97 -14.48
CA ALA A 699 8.01 3.58 -15.10
C ALA A 699 7.85 4.20 -16.50
N LEU A 700 8.20 5.47 -16.67
CA LEU A 700 8.12 6.19 -17.94
C LEU A 700 9.09 5.60 -18.97
N ARG A 701 10.37 5.40 -18.63
CA ARG A 701 11.34 4.73 -19.53
C ARG A 701 10.87 3.35 -19.98
N LEU A 702 10.26 2.57 -19.08
CA LEU A 702 9.71 1.26 -19.41
C LEU A 702 8.48 1.37 -20.32
N TYR A 703 7.59 2.32 -20.07
CA TYR A 703 6.44 2.61 -20.92
C TYR A 703 6.85 3.04 -22.34
N GLU A 704 7.88 3.87 -22.46
CA GLU A 704 8.48 4.30 -23.73
C GLU A 704 9.16 3.14 -24.49
N SER A 705 9.87 2.25 -23.78
CA SER A 705 10.45 1.04 -24.40
C SER A 705 9.34 0.08 -24.88
N LEU A 706 8.26 -0.08 -24.12
CA LEU A 706 7.04 -0.82 -24.53
C LEU A 706 6.26 -0.19 -25.70
N ASN A 707 6.71 0.96 -26.24
CA ASN A 707 6.20 1.56 -27.48
C ASN A 707 7.17 1.42 -28.67
N THR A 708 8.40 0.93 -28.46
CA THR A 708 9.49 1.00 -29.46
C THR A 708 10.29 -0.31 -29.63
N GLU A 709 10.36 -1.14 -28.60
CA GLU A 709 10.87 -2.52 -28.63
C GLU A 709 9.72 -3.51 -28.91
N GLU A 710 10.00 -4.78 -29.19
CA GLU A 710 8.96 -5.82 -29.25
C GLU A 710 8.53 -6.20 -27.81
N PRO A 711 7.31 -5.83 -27.34
CA PRO A 711 6.92 -6.06 -25.95
C PRO A 711 6.42 -7.49 -25.74
N ILE A 712 6.42 -7.95 -24.48
CA ILE A 712 5.71 -9.18 -24.13
C ILE A 712 4.21 -8.87 -24.08
N ASN A 713 3.51 -9.01 -25.21
CA ASN A 713 2.06 -8.93 -25.22
C ASN A 713 1.46 -10.12 -24.44
N ILE A 714 0.46 -9.83 -23.62
CA ILE A 714 -0.29 -10.84 -22.87
C ILE A 714 -1.17 -11.61 -23.86
N GLN A 715 -1.10 -12.94 -23.81
CA GLN A 715 -1.67 -13.83 -24.81
C GLN A 715 -2.34 -15.05 -24.17
N GLY A 716 -3.39 -15.53 -24.85
CA GLY A 716 -4.07 -16.78 -24.56
C GLY A 716 -5.42 -16.58 -23.88
N LYS A 717 -6.29 -17.58 -24.03
CA LYS A 717 -7.66 -17.54 -23.50
C LYS A 717 -7.68 -17.54 -21.96
N GLY A 718 -8.67 -16.82 -21.41
CA GLY A 718 -9.03 -16.85 -20.00
C GLY A 718 -8.61 -15.60 -19.24
N VAL A 719 -9.51 -14.62 -19.19
CA VAL A 719 -9.59 -13.70 -18.05
C VAL A 719 -10.35 -14.43 -16.94
N LYS A 720 -9.70 -14.66 -15.80
CA LYS A 720 -10.31 -15.40 -14.68
C LYS A 720 -9.95 -14.76 -13.34
N ALA A 721 -10.86 -14.91 -12.39
CA ALA A 721 -10.68 -14.47 -11.02
C ALA A 721 -11.18 -15.55 -10.07
N PHE A 722 -10.42 -15.80 -9.00
CA PHE A 722 -10.80 -16.68 -7.91
C PHE A 722 -10.61 -15.98 -6.58
N HIS A 723 -11.52 -16.23 -5.65
CA HIS A 723 -11.45 -15.83 -4.25
C HIS A 723 -12.01 -16.93 -3.35
N GLU A 724 -11.37 -17.15 -2.20
CA GLU A 724 -12.01 -17.75 -1.04
C GLU A 724 -11.76 -16.92 0.23
N PHE A 725 -12.71 -16.96 1.16
CA PHE A 725 -12.48 -16.56 2.55
C PHE A 725 -11.92 -17.75 3.32
N HIS A 726 -10.76 -17.58 3.96
CA HIS A 726 -10.03 -18.66 4.62
C HIS A 726 -9.79 -18.36 6.11
N ASP A 727 -10.11 -19.29 7.01
CA ASP A 727 -9.90 -19.12 8.46
C ASP A 727 -8.49 -19.59 8.88
N MET A 728 -7.60 -18.63 9.10
CA MET A 728 -6.21 -18.85 9.52
C MET A 728 -6.07 -19.18 11.02
N SER A 729 -7.13 -19.25 11.82
CA SER A 729 -7.00 -19.41 13.28
C SER A 729 -6.46 -20.78 13.73
N ASN A 730 -6.72 -21.84 12.98
CA ASN A 730 -6.19 -23.19 13.23
C ASN A 730 -6.24 -24.04 11.94
N PHE A 731 -5.71 -23.51 10.84
CA PHE A 731 -5.71 -24.21 9.55
C PHE A 731 -4.56 -25.23 9.50
N HIS A 732 -4.89 -26.52 9.37
CA HIS A 732 -3.94 -27.61 9.24
C HIS A 732 -3.69 -27.98 7.77
N PHE A 733 -2.42 -28.11 7.38
CA PHE A 733 -2.02 -28.44 6.01
C PHE A 733 -0.66 -29.14 5.96
N ALA A 734 -0.32 -29.72 4.80
CA ALA A 734 0.95 -30.43 4.59
C ALA A 734 1.97 -29.53 3.89
N LEU A 735 3.18 -29.45 4.43
CA LEU A 735 4.33 -28.84 3.76
C LEU A 735 4.87 -29.74 2.63
N PRO A 736 5.64 -29.21 1.66
CA PRO A 736 6.19 -29.99 0.54
C PRO A 736 7.11 -31.17 0.92
N ASN A 737 7.58 -31.23 2.16
CA ASN A 737 8.35 -32.34 2.75
C ASN A 737 7.46 -33.48 3.31
N GLY A 738 6.13 -33.33 3.29
CA GLY A 738 5.15 -34.27 3.83
C GLY A 738 4.79 -34.07 5.32
N SER A 739 5.40 -33.13 6.04
CA SER A 739 5.02 -32.85 7.43
C SER A 739 3.75 -32.02 7.51
N THR A 740 2.78 -32.44 8.33
CA THR A 740 1.59 -31.64 8.63
C THR A 740 1.91 -30.58 9.68
N VAL A 741 1.56 -29.33 9.40
CA VAL A 741 1.70 -28.16 10.28
C VAL A 741 0.34 -27.48 10.48
N ARG A 742 0.30 -26.39 11.27
CA ARG A 742 -0.87 -25.50 11.35
C ARG A 742 -0.49 -24.03 11.43
N THR A 743 -1.44 -23.17 11.10
CA THR A 743 -1.45 -21.76 11.51
C THR A 743 -2.05 -21.58 12.91
N CYS A 744 -1.98 -20.36 13.43
CA CYS A 744 -2.42 -19.97 14.78
C CYS A 744 -3.40 -18.79 14.75
N ALA A 745 -4.23 -18.63 15.78
CA ALA A 745 -5.06 -17.45 15.96
C ALA A 745 -4.20 -16.18 16.06
N ALA A 746 -4.65 -15.08 15.46
CA ALA A 746 -3.84 -13.87 15.30
C ALA A 746 -3.22 -13.37 16.61
N ALA A 747 -1.89 -13.22 16.64
CA ALA A 747 -1.19 -12.63 17.79
C ALA A 747 0.00 -11.79 17.35
N LEU A 748 0.21 -10.67 18.07
CA LEU A 748 1.33 -9.76 17.86
C LEU A 748 2.38 -9.95 18.96
N GLY A 749 3.64 -10.06 18.55
CA GLY A 749 4.78 -10.26 19.44
C GLY A 749 5.26 -8.97 20.10
N TYR A 750 6.21 -9.08 21.03
CA TYR A 750 6.79 -7.90 21.68
C TYR A 750 7.37 -6.89 20.68
N SER A 751 8.13 -7.31 19.67
CA SER A 751 8.78 -6.40 18.72
C SER A 751 7.81 -5.61 17.83
N PHE A 752 6.52 -5.94 17.78
CA PHE A 752 5.50 -5.03 17.18
C PHE A 752 5.45 -3.69 17.93
N GLY A 753 5.60 -3.70 19.26
CA GLY A 753 5.67 -2.49 20.08
C GLY A 753 7.00 -1.72 19.96
N ALA A 754 7.97 -2.22 19.21
CA ALA A 754 9.25 -1.55 18.96
C ALA A 754 9.21 -0.56 17.78
N GLY A 755 8.16 -0.63 16.95
CA GLY A 755 8.14 0.04 15.65
C GLY A 755 9.23 -0.48 14.70
N THR A 756 9.46 0.26 13.62
CA THR A 756 10.60 0.06 12.72
C THR A 756 11.67 1.12 13.00
N TRP A 757 12.54 1.43 12.05
CA TRP A 757 13.31 2.69 12.08
C TRP A 757 12.74 3.74 11.13
N ASP A 758 11.74 3.41 10.29
CA ASP A 758 10.89 4.41 9.62
C ASP A 758 10.07 5.19 10.65
N GLU A 759 9.58 4.52 11.69
CA GLU A 759 9.11 5.13 12.94
C GLU A 759 9.35 4.16 14.12
N PRO A 760 10.24 4.51 15.08
CA PRO A 760 10.48 3.68 16.27
C PRO A 760 9.42 3.88 17.35
N GLY A 761 9.07 2.79 18.03
CA GLY A 761 8.12 2.80 19.13
C GLY A 761 8.56 3.67 20.31
N ALA A 762 7.60 4.36 20.94
CA ALA A 762 7.85 5.36 21.99
C ALA A 762 8.32 4.80 23.36
N TYR A 763 8.81 3.56 23.43
CA TYR A 763 8.95 2.79 24.68
C TYR A 763 10.23 1.92 24.72
N ASP A 764 10.41 1.19 25.82
CA ASP A 764 11.54 0.30 26.10
C ASP A 764 11.48 -1.06 25.38
N ILE A 765 10.75 -1.16 24.27
CA ILE A 765 10.69 -2.36 23.43
C ILE A 765 11.59 -2.14 22.21
N VAL A 766 12.51 -3.06 21.97
CA VAL A 766 13.43 -3.07 20.83
C VAL A 766 13.13 -4.27 19.91
N GLN A 767 13.63 -4.26 18.68
CA GLN A 767 13.41 -5.38 17.75
C GLN A 767 14.27 -6.59 18.13
N HIS A 768 13.92 -7.79 17.62
CA HIS A 768 14.61 -9.08 17.83
C HIS A 768 14.65 -9.58 19.29
N VAL A 769 15.18 -8.80 20.25
CA VAL A 769 15.59 -9.27 21.58
C VAL A 769 14.58 -9.01 22.70
N SER A 770 13.46 -8.33 22.44
CA SER A 770 12.46 -7.97 23.46
C SER A 770 11.57 -9.15 23.87
N THR A 771 11.43 -9.34 25.18
CA THR A 771 10.61 -10.42 25.77
C THR A 771 9.87 -9.92 27.01
N LYS A 772 8.85 -10.67 27.46
CA LYS A 772 8.10 -10.44 28.71
C LYS A 772 8.96 -10.34 29.98
N ALA A 773 10.20 -10.85 29.94
CA ALA A 773 11.17 -10.75 31.04
C ALA A 773 12.04 -9.47 30.99
N LYS A 774 12.13 -8.81 29.82
CA LYS A 774 12.91 -7.58 29.61
C LYS A 774 12.05 -6.31 29.54
N SER A 775 10.77 -6.44 29.16
CA SER A 775 9.84 -5.31 29.03
C SER A 775 9.40 -4.71 30.37
N SER A 776 9.20 -3.39 30.41
CA SER A 776 8.67 -2.64 31.54
C SER A 776 7.31 -3.14 32.05
N PHE A 777 7.02 -2.81 33.31
CA PHE A 777 5.82 -3.25 34.02
C PHE A 777 4.51 -2.80 33.35
N PHE A 778 4.52 -1.69 32.61
CA PHE A 778 3.37 -1.18 31.86
C PHE A 778 2.87 -2.19 30.82
N TRP A 779 3.76 -2.70 29.96
CA TRP A 779 3.39 -3.66 28.92
C TRP A 779 2.82 -4.96 29.48
N ARG A 780 3.34 -5.42 30.62
CA ARG A 780 2.82 -6.58 31.34
C ARG A 780 1.40 -6.38 31.88
N ILE A 781 0.97 -5.14 32.11
CA ILE A 781 -0.43 -4.79 32.43
C ILE A 781 -1.28 -4.74 31.16
N VAL A 782 -0.77 -4.17 30.05
CA VAL A 782 -1.50 -4.10 28.77
C VAL A 782 -1.88 -5.50 28.28
N THR A 783 -0.94 -6.45 28.26
CA THR A 783 -1.23 -7.87 27.92
C THR A 783 -2.26 -8.50 28.86
N TRP A 784 -2.24 -8.15 30.15
CA TRP A 784 -3.20 -8.71 31.13
C TRP A 784 -4.61 -8.12 31.01
N LEU A 785 -4.74 -6.87 30.55
CA LEU A 785 -6.01 -6.14 30.47
C LEU A 785 -6.92 -6.65 29.34
N LEU A 786 -6.36 -7.29 28.32
CA LEU A 786 -7.10 -7.88 27.19
C LEU A 786 -7.42 -9.35 27.48
N LYS A 787 -6.41 -10.21 27.35
CA LYS A 787 -6.44 -11.65 27.57
C LYS A 787 -5.00 -12.14 27.73
N ALA A 788 -4.75 -12.97 28.74
CA ALA A 788 -3.48 -13.70 28.81
C ALA A 788 -3.50 -14.87 27.81
N PRO A 789 -2.49 -15.02 26.93
CA PRO A 789 -2.48 -16.08 25.92
C PRO A 789 -2.47 -17.47 26.56
N GLY A 790 -3.22 -18.40 25.95
CA GLY A 790 -3.26 -19.80 26.37
C GLY A 790 -1.97 -20.55 26.03
N GLN A 791 -1.75 -21.71 26.65
CA GLN A 791 -0.55 -22.52 26.42
C GLN A 791 -0.42 -22.95 24.95
N ASP A 792 -1.51 -23.42 24.35
CA ASP A 792 -1.56 -23.82 22.92
C ASP A 792 -1.17 -22.66 21.98
N GLN A 793 -1.70 -21.47 22.24
CA GLN A 793 -1.40 -20.25 21.49
C GLN A 793 0.07 -19.81 21.66
N ILE A 794 0.67 -19.99 22.84
CA ILE A 794 2.10 -19.74 23.09
C ILE A 794 2.97 -20.76 22.32
N GLU A 795 2.59 -22.03 22.32
CA GLU A 795 3.32 -23.10 21.63
C GLU A 795 3.20 -22.99 20.10
N CYS A 796 2.02 -22.66 19.59
CA CYS A 796 1.78 -22.46 18.15
C CYS A 796 2.56 -21.25 17.60
N GLN A 797 2.54 -20.12 18.33
CA GLN A 797 3.19 -18.88 17.88
C GLN A 797 4.72 -18.91 18.06
N ALA A 798 5.31 -19.92 18.70
CA ALA A 798 6.74 -19.98 19.00
C ALA A 798 7.63 -19.78 17.74
N PRO A 799 8.75 -19.04 17.82
CA PRO A 799 9.35 -18.44 19.02
C PRO A 799 8.78 -17.08 19.44
N LYS A 800 7.71 -16.56 18.80
CA LYS A 800 7.13 -15.25 19.13
C LYS A 800 6.70 -15.17 20.60
N HIS A 801 7.30 -14.25 21.34
CA HIS A 801 6.78 -13.84 22.64
C HIS A 801 5.58 -12.91 22.43
N ILE A 802 4.37 -13.42 22.66
CA ILE A 802 3.12 -12.67 22.48
C ILE A 802 3.04 -11.48 23.44
N LEU A 803 2.77 -10.30 22.88
CA LEU A 803 2.42 -9.06 23.58
C LEU A 803 0.90 -8.84 23.58
N LEU A 804 0.25 -9.06 22.44
CA LEU A 804 -1.20 -8.93 22.25
C LEU A 804 -1.77 -10.22 21.64
N ASP A 805 -2.60 -10.93 22.41
CA ASP A 805 -3.39 -12.08 21.96
C ASP A 805 -4.76 -11.55 21.48
N VAL A 806 -4.96 -11.43 20.16
CA VAL A 806 -6.03 -10.59 19.57
C VAL A 806 -7.02 -11.36 18.69
N GLY A 807 -6.59 -12.41 18.01
CA GLY A 807 -7.45 -13.28 17.21
C GLY A 807 -8.47 -14.08 18.03
N GLU A 808 -8.23 -14.24 19.33
CA GLU A 808 -9.18 -14.86 20.25
C GLU A 808 -10.05 -13.83 21.03
N VAL A 809 -10.06 -12.56 20.64
CA VAL A 809 -10.77 -11.47 21.34
C VAL A 809 -11.88 -10.87 20.46
N MET A 810 -13.12 -11.27 20.77
CA MET A 810 -14.34 -10.91 20.03
C MET A 810 -15.17 -9.80 20.72
N ARG A 811 -14.59 -9.05 21.67
CA ARG A 811 -15.29 -8.00 22.44
C ARG A 811 -14.47 -6.70 22.47
N PRO A 812 -15.09 -5.52 22.28
CA PRO A 812 -16.51 -5.27 21.96
C PRO A 812 -16.96 -5.84 20.60
N TYR A 813 -16.00 -5.98 19.69
CA TYR A 813 -16.03 -6.70 18.41
C TYR A 813 -14.61 -7.21 18.16
N GLU A 814 -14.30 -7.69 16.96
CA GLU A 814 -13.04 -8.38 16.66
C GLU A 814 -11.87 -7.39 16.57
N TRP A 815 -10.74 -7.77 17.16
CA TRP A 815 -9.54 -6.94 17.21
C TRP A 815 -8.68 -7.03 15.94
N THR A 816 -8.68 -8.19 15.29
CA THR A 816 -7.92 -8.52 14.07
C THR A 816 -8.66 -9.58 13.25
N PRO A 817 -8.43 -9.69 11.93
CA PRO A 817 -8.94 -10.80 11.14
C PRO A 817 -8.31 -12.14 11.54
N ASN A 818 -9.11 -13.19 11.67
CA ASN A 818 -8.67 -14.59 11.49
C ASN A 818 -9.12 -15.14 10.13
N VAL A 819 -10.33 -14.75 9.69
CA VAL A 819 -10.80 -15.04 8.34
C VAL A 819 -10.22 -14.00 7.39
N VAL A 820 -9.44 -14.47 6.41
CA VAL A 820 -8.66 -13.65 5.48
C VAL A 820 -9.10 -13.86 4.04
N ASP A 821 -8.66 -12.96 3.16
CA ASP A 821 -8.87 -13.08 1.72
C ASP A 821 -7.73 -13.85 1.04
N VAL A 822 -8.05 -14.94 0.35
CA VAL A 822 -7.15 -15.57 -0.63
C VAL A 822 -7.73 -15.29 -2.01
N GLN A 823 -7.11 -14.39 -2.78
CA GLN A 823 -7.57 -14.00 -4.11
C GLN A 823 -6.43 -14.04 -5.13
N THR A 824 -6.73 -14.48 -6.36
CA THR A 824 -5.79 -14.47 -7.48
C THR A 824 -6.53 -14.24 -8.79
N PHE A 825 -5.99 -13.35 -9.62
CA PHE A 825 -6.48 -13.09 -10.96
C PHE A 825 -5.54 -13.65 -12.01
N ARG A 826 -6.08 -13.91 -13.20
CA ARG A 826 -5.36 -14.35 -14.39
C ARG A 826 -5.87 -13.61 -15.63
N VAL A 827 -4.97 -13.23 -16.52
CA VAL A 827 -5.26 -12.87 -17.92
C VAL A 827 -4.17 -13.46 -18.80
N GLY A 828 -4.53 -14.33 -19.75
CA GLY A 828 -3.57 -15.01 -20.61
C GLY A 828 -2.54 -15.83 -19.82
N GLN A 829 -1.26 -15.46 -19.92
CA GLN A 829 -0.15 -16.00 -19.12
C GLN A 829 0.22 -15.17 -17.88
N LEU A 830 -0.45 -14.05 -17.61
CA LEU A 830 -0.21 -13.21 -16.42
C LEU A 830 -1.10 -13.62 -15.24
N PHE A 831 -0.49 -13.73 -14.06
CA PHE A 831 -1.11 -14.02 -12.77
C PHE A 831 -0.85 -12.87 -11.79
N ILE A 832 -1.89 -12.45 -11.06
CA ILE A 832 -1.85 -11.39 -10.05
C ILE A 832 -2.23 -12.01 -8.70
N ILE A 833 -1.24 -12.16 -7.81
CA ILE A 833 -1.46 -12.56 -6.41
C ILE A 833 -1.95 -11.33 -5.64
N VAL A 834 -3.14 -11.42 -5.04
CA VAL A 834 -3.72 -10.33 -4.27
C VAL A 834 -3.49 -10.60 -2.78
N SER A 835 -2.39 -10.07 -2.25
CA SER A 835 -1.91 -10.34 -0.88
C SER A 835 -2.64 -9.49 0.16
N PRO A 836 -3.26 -10.08 1.21
CA PRO A 836 -3.89 -9.34 2.30
C PRO A 836 -2.88 -8.74 3.30
N GLY A 837 -1.65 -9.24 3.30
CA GLY A 837 -0.58 -8.75 4.16
C GLY A 837 0.63 -8.20 3.41
N GLU A 838 1.50 -7.58 4.18
CA GLU A 838 2.79 -7.04 3.78
C GLU A 838 3.82 -8.17 3.68
N ALA A 839 3.91 -8.78 2.50
CA ALA A 839 4.92 -9.79 2.21
C ALA A 839 6.32 -9.17 2.20
N THR A 840 7.27 -9.76 2.92
CA THR A 840 8.69 -9.41 2.82
C THR A 840 9.28 -9.77 1.46
N THR A 841 10.48 -9.25 1.18
CA THR A 841 11.23 -9.48 -0.05
C THR A 841 11.33 -10.96 -0.39
N MET A 842 11.74 -11.83 0.55
CA MET A 842 11.86 -13.27 0.27
C MET A 842 10.51 -13.99 0.29
N ALA A 843 9.57 -13.60 1.16
CA ALA A 843 8.22 -14.17 1.18
C ALA A 843 7.50 -13.98 -0.17
N GLY A 844 7.57 -12.78 -0.75
CA GLY A 844 7.03 -12.48 -2.06
C GLY A 844 7.69 -13.28 -3.19
N ARG A 845 9.02 -13.45 -3.17
CA ARG A 845 9.75 -14.27 -4.14
C ARG A 845 9.29 -15.73 -4.11
N ARG A 846 9.25 -16.35 -2.92
CA ARG A 846 8.77 -17.73 -2.73
C ARG A 846 7.33 -17.92 -3.20
N TRP A 847 6.45 -16.96 -2.92
CA TRP A 847 5.04 -17.01 -3.34
C TRP A 847 4.88 -16.88 -4.86
N LYS A 848 5.58 -15.93 -5.50
CA LYS A 848 5.60 -15.77 -6.97
C LYS A 848 6.17 -17.02 -7.68
N GLU A 849 7.28 -17.58 -7.17
CA GLU A 849 7.88 -18.80 -7.73
C GLU A 849 6.94 -20.02 -7.59
N ALA A 850 6.27 -20.19 -6.44
CA ALA A 850 5.31 -21.28 -6.25
C ALA A 850 4.12 -21.18 -7.22
N VAL A 851 3.57 -19.97 -7.40
CA VAL A 851 2.46 -19.73 -8.34
C VAL A 851 2.89 -19.98 -9.79
N ALA A 852 4.08 -19.52 -10.21
CA ALA A 852 4.58 -19.80 -11.55
C ALA A 852 4.76 -21.31 -11.78
N LYS A 853 5.51 -21.98 -10.89
CA LYS A 853 5.86 -23.41 -10.95
C LYS A 853 4.65 -24.34 -10.97
N HIS A 854 3.56 -23.98 -10.28
CA HIS A 854 2.32 -24.73 -10.28
C HIS A 854 1.38 -24.29 -11.42
N GLY A 855 1.37 -23.02 -11.80
CA GLY A 855 0.64 -22.49 -12.96
C GLY A 855 1.02 -23.22 -14.26
N SER A 856 2.32 -23.35 -14.55
CA SER A 856 2.84 -24.09 -15.71
C SER A 856 2.38 -25.55 -15.79
N ARG A 857 1.91 -26.14 -14.68
CA ARG A 857 1.49 -27.54 -14.59
C ARG A 857 -0.03 -27.68 -14.60
N THR A 858 -0.72 -26.88 -13.79
CA THR A 858 -2.18 -26.92 -13.62
C THR A 858 -2.92 -26.34 -14.83
N LEU A 859 -2.27 -25.43 -15.58
CA LEU A 859 -2.84 -24.64 -16.67
C LEU A 859 -2.07 -24.81 -18.00
N ALA A 860 -1.26 -25.87 -18.14
CA ALA A 860 -0.42 -26.11 -19.33
C ALA A 860 -1.20 -25.98 -20.65
N ASP A 861 -2.39 -26.59 -20.74
CA ASP A 861 -3.26 -26.56 -21.92
C ASP A 861 -3.72 -25.15 -22.30
N ASP A 862 -3.99 -24.27 -21.31
CA ASP A 862 -4.43 -22.89 -21.55
C ASP A 862 -3.26 -21.93 -21.85
N LEU A 863 -2.06 -22.27 -21.36
CA LEU A 863 -0.85 -21.43 -21.55
C LEU A 863 -0.19 -21.70 -22.91
N ALA A 864 -0.29 -22.95 -23.41
CA ALA A 864 0.35 -23.44 -24.63
C ALA A 864 1.85 -23.10 -24.64
N ASP A 865 2.59 -23.76 -23.74
CA ASP A 865 4.04 -23.64 -23.51
C ASP A 865 4.57 -22.25 -23.10
N ARG A 866 3.72 -21.23 -22.95
CA ARG A 866 4.11 -19.90 -22.44
C ARG A 866 4.48 -19.95 -20.95
N GLU A 867 5.53 -19.21 -20.58
CA GLU A 867 5.94 -19.05 -19.18
C GLU A 867 4.94 -18.16 -18.40
N PRO A 868 4.50 -18.58 -17.20
CA PRO A 868 3.68 -17.74 -16.31
C PRO A 868 4.40 -16.48 -15.85
N LEU A 869 3.84 -15.32 -16.20
CA LEU A 869 4.24 -14.04 -15.64
C LEU A 869 3.50 -13.88 -14.30
N VAL A 870 4.20 -13.62 -13.20
CA VAL A 870 3.57 -13.50 -11.87
C VAL A 870 3.96 -12.21 -11.18
N VAL A 871 2.95 -11.44 -10.76
CA VAL A 871 3.07 -10.26 -9.90
C VAL A 871 2.33 -10.50 -8.59
N LEU A 872 2.68 -9.73 -7.56
CA LEU A 872 2.02 -9.72 -6.26
C LEU A 872 1.70 -8.28 -5.88
N GLY A 873 0.51 -8.04 -5.33
CA GLY A 873 0.09 -6.72 -4.85
C GLY A 873 -0.64 -6.79 -3.50
N GLY A 874 -0.19 -6.00 -2.53
CA GLY A 874 -0.73 -5.93 -1.17
C GLY A 874 -0.27 -4.67 -0.43
N PRO A 875 -0.94 -4.27 0.66
CA PRO A 875 -1.95 -5.03 1.38
C PRO A 875 -3.34 -4.80 0.78
N SER A 876 -4.02 -5.89 0.43
CA SER A 876 -5.24 -5.87 -0.39
C SER A 876 -6.43 -6.51 0.32
N ASN A 877 -7.64 -6.02 0.06
CA ASN A 877 -8.93 -6.58 0.50
C ASN A 877 -9.22 -6.59 2.02
N SER A 878 -8.33 -7.11 2.85
CA SER A 878 -8.42 -7.16 4.32
C SER A 878 -7.01 -7.12 4.90
N TYR A 879 -6.65 -6.08 5.63
CA TYR A 879 -5.30 -5.91 6.19
C TYR A 879 -4.94 -6.94 7.27
N THR A 880 -3.95 -7.81 7.00
CA THR A 880 -3.50 -8.86 7.94
C THR A 880 -2.09 -8.63 8.50
N HIS A 881 -1.63 -7.38 8.61
CA HIS A 881 -0.24 -7.03 8.97
C HIS A 881 0.77 -7.75 8.05
N TYR A 882 1.81 -8.40 8.59
CA TYR A 882 2.98 -8.86 7.82
C TYR A 882 2.92 -10.34 7.43
N ILE A 883 3.71 -10.69 6.41
CA ILE A 883 3.93 -12.08 5.96
C ILE A 883 5.44 -12.26 5.72
N THR A 884 6.14 -12.80 6.72
CA THR A 884 7.56 -13.19 6.62
C THR A 884 7.76 -14.62 6.13
N THR A 885 9.00 -14.99 5.79
CA THR A 885 9.40 -16.41 5.76
C THR A 885 9.43 -17.02 7.17
N GLU A 886 9.58 -18.35 7.30
CA GLU A 886 9.72 -19.03 8.60
C GLU A 886 11.06 -18.67 9.26
N GLU A 887 12.09 -18.46 8.45
CA GLU A 887 13.43 -18.06 8.85
C GLU A 887 13.45 -16.62 9.38
N GLU A 888 12.86 -15.67 8.65
CA GLU A 888 12.65 -14.29 9.08
C GLU A 888 11.75 -14.21 10.32
N TYR A 889 10.71 -15.04 10.40
CA TYR A 889 9.83 -15.15 11.58
C TYR A 889 10.63 -15.58 12.82
N GLY A 890 11.56 -16.52 12.66
CA GLY A 890 12.44 -16.99 13.73
C GLY A 890 13.29 -15.88 14.38
N VAL A 891 13.59 -14.80 13.65
CA VAL A 891 14.38 -13.67 14.14
C VAL A 891 13.55 -12.66 14.96
N GLN A 892 12.23 -12.61 14.80
CA GLN A 892 11.34 -11.73 15.59
C GLN A 892 11.73 -10.23 15.60
N ARG A 893 12.22 -9.72 14.46
CA ARG A 893 12.15 -8.28 14.14
C ARG A 893 10.70 -7.83 13.91
N TYR A 894 10.46 -6.55 13.64
CA TYR A 894 9.11 -5.96 13.59
C TYR A 894 8.14 -6.77 12.72
N GLU A 895 8.55 -7.13 11.51
CA GLU A 895 7.76 -7.89 10.53
C GLU A 895 7.42 -9.30 11.05
N GLY A 896 8.40 -10.02 11.60
CA GLY A 896 8.21 -11.38 12.15
C GLY A 896 7.36 -11.41 13.42
N SER A 897 7.46 -10.37 14.27
CA SER A 897 6.54 -10.19 15.41
C SER A 897 5.13 -9.80 14.97
N SER A 898 4.98 -9.20 13.79
CA SER A 898 3.70 -8.71 13.25
C SER A 898 3.05 -9.68 12.26
N THR A 899 3.68 -10.82 11.96
CA THR A 899 3.13 -11.89 11.14
C THR A 899 2.11 -12.69 11.94
N LEU A 900 0.81 -12.42 11.73
CA LEU A 900 -0.25 -12.74 12.71
C LEU A 900 -0.38 -14.22 13.06
N TYR A 901 -0.33 -15.12 12.07
CA TYR A 901 -0.85 -16.49 12.17
C TYR A 901 0.22 -17.56 12.48
N GLY A 902 1.32 -17.16 13.12
CA GLY A 902 2.44 -18.04 13.47
C GLY A 902 3.47 -18.18 12.34
N PRO A 903 4.50 -19.05 12.53
CA PRO A 903 5.61 -19.19 11.57
C PRO A 903 5.13 -19.59 10.17
N HIS A 904 4.19 -20.54 10.09
CA HIS A 904 3.71 -21.14 8.84
C HIS A 904 2.76 -20.23 8.03
N THR A 905 2.63 -18.93 8.37
CA THR A 905 1.72 -17.97 7.70
C THR A 905 1.95 -17.91 6.18
N LEU A 906 3.20 -17.75 5.73
CA LEU A 906 3.53 -17.74 4.30
C LEU A 906 3.21 -19.07 3.62
N ALA A 907 3.55 -20.19 4.27
CA ALA A 907 3.32 -21.52 3.71
C ALA A 907 1.82 -21.80 3.52
N ALA A 908 0.97 -21.35 4.44
CA ALA A 908 -0.49 -21.43 4.32
C ALA A 908 -1.01 -20.59 3.15
N TYR A 909 -0.57 -19.34 3.02
CA TYR A 909 -0.95 -18.48 1.88
C TYR A 909 -0.53 -19.08 0.54
N ILE A 910 0.68 -19.64 0.45
CA ILE A 910 1.16 -20.34 -0.76
C ILE A 910 0.29 -21.57 -1.07
N ASP A 911 0.03 -22.43 -0.08
CA ASP A 911 -0.78 -23.65 -0.24
C ASP A 911 -2.20 -23.35 -0.75
N ARG A 912 -2.89 -22.38 -0.15
CA ARG A 912 -4.23 -21.95 -0.58
C ARG A 912 -4.21 -21.34 -1.99
N THR A 913 -3.25 -20.46 -2.27
CA THR A 913 -3.09 -19.83 -3.58
C THR A 913 -2.84 -20.88 -4.67
N VAL A 914 -1.89 -21.79 -4.44
CA VAL A 914 -1.55 -22.87 -5.38
C VAL A 914 -2.72 -23.83 -5.60
N SER A 915 -3.44 -24.18 -4.53
CA SER A 915 -4.67 -25.00 -4.62
C SER A 915 -5.74 -24.33 -5.48
N SER A 916 -5.84 -23.00 -5.44
CA SER A 916 -6.85 -22.25 -6.21
C SER A 916 -6.63 -22.25 -7.73
N LEU A 917 -5.41 -22.48 -8.21
CA LEU A 917 -5.04 -22.29 -9.62
C LEU A 917 -5.87 -23.14 -10.59
N GLN A 918 -6.40 -24.30 -10.14
CA GLN A 918 -7.31 -25.13 -10.93
C GLN A 918 -8.60 -24.41 -11.33
N HIS A 919 -9.02 -23.41 -10.56
CA HIS A 919 -10.22 -22.62 -10.81
C HIS A 919 -9.99 -21.53 -11.88
N LEU A 920 -8.74 -21.18 -12.17
CA LEU A 920 -8.34 -20.17 -13.17
C LEU A 920 -8.19 -20.73 -14.60
N ARG A 921 -8.79 -21.89 -14.90
CA ARG A 921 -8.85 -22.46 -16.25
C ARG A 921 -9.79 -21.69 -17.16
N SER A 922 -9.41 -21.53 -18.43
CA SER A 922 -10.16 -20.77 -19.45
C SER A 922 -11.62 -21.25 -19.57
N HIS A 923 -11.82 -22.57 -19.59
CA HIS A 923 -13.10 -23.25 -19.78
C HIS A 923 -13.94 -23.40 -18.49
N ASN A 924 -13.44 -22.97 -17.33
CA ASN A 924 -14.24 -23.00 -16.11
C ASN A 924 -15.34 -21.93 -16.16
N ALA A 925 -16.51 -22.25 -15.59
CA ALA A 925 -17.49 -21.22 -15.23
C ALA A 925 -16.88 -20.24 -14.21
N PRO A 926 -17.30 -18.95 -14.19
CA PRO A 926 -16.84 -17.98 -13.19
C PRO A 926 -16.96 -18.49 -11.75
N ALA A 927 -15.98 -18.18 -10.90
CA ALA A 927 -15.81 -18.76 -9.56
C ALA A 927 -17.00 -18.55 -8.58
N ARG A 928 -17.93 -17.65 -8.91
CA ARG A 928 -19.15 -17.27 -8.15
C ARG A 928 -20.05 -18.42 -7.66
N LYS A 929 -19.84 -19.65 -8.14
CA LYS A 929 -20.60 -20.85 -7.72
C LYS A 929 -19.97 -21.67 -6.60
N LEU A 930 -18.84 -21.27 -6.01
CA LEU A 930 -18.30 -21.91 -4.80
C LEU A 930 -19.07 -21.51 -3.52
N ALA A 931 -20.35 -21.89 -3.46
CA ALA A 931 -21.25 -21.61 -2.34
C ALA A 931 -21.71 -22.91 -1.65
N ALA A 932 -21.23 -23.15 -0.43
CA ALA A 932 -21.72 -24.23 0.44
C ALA A 932 -21.48 -23.95 1.94
N SER A 933 -20.27 -23.53 2.32
CA SER A 933 -19.90 -23.24 3.71
C SER A 933 -18.69 -22.31 3.79
N MET A 934 -18.92 -21.00 3.74
CA MET A 934 -17.90 -19.98 4.03
C MET A 934 -18.28 -19.24 5.33
N VAL A 935 -17.36 -19.21 6.29
CA VAL A 935 -17.41 -18.21 7.36
C VAL A 935 -17.02 -16.88 6.72
N LEU A 936 -17.92 -15.91 6.72
CA LEU A 936 -17.62 -14.57 6.20
C LEU A 936 -16.90 -13.74 7.27
N PRO A 937 -15.89 -12.93 6.91
CA PRO A 937 -15.38 -11.89 7.79
C PRO A 937 -16.50 -10.96 8.29
N PRO A 938 -16.49 -10.56 9.57
CA PRO A 938 -17.52 -9.70 10.14
C PRO A 938 -17.39 -8.27 9.62
N ASP A 939 -18.52 -7.66 9.23
CA ASP A 939 -18.60 -6.23 8.94
C ASP A 939 -18.90 -5.45 10.23
N ASN A 940 -17.91 -4.68 10.68
CA ASN A 940 -17.95 -3.91 11.91
C ASN A 940 -18.28 -2.43 11.67
N SER A 941 -18.40 -1.95 10.44
CA SER A 941 -18.62 -0.52 10.12
C SER A 941 -19.85 0.08 10.81
N ASN A 942 -20.89 -0.74 11.03
CA ASN A 942 -22.16 -0.34 11.67
C ASN A 942 -22.19 -0.55 13.20
N ARG A 943 -21.18 -1.20 13.79
CA ARG A 943 -21.06 -1.40 15.25
C ARG A 943 -19.77 -0.86 15.88
N SER A 944 -18.87 -0.31 15.06
CA SER A 944 -17.62 0.28 15.53
C SER A 944 -17.87 1.52 16.38
N PHE A 945 -17.08 1.69 17.44
CA PHE A 945 -17.17 2.88 18.27
C PHE A 945 -16.52 4.08 17.60
N SER A 946 -16.97 5.29 17.94
CA SER A 946 -16.35 6.54 17.52
C SER A 946 -16.30 7.51 18.70
N PHE A 947 -15.08 7.93 19.06
CA PHE A 947 -14.82 8.98 20.04
C PHE A 947 -14.26 10.25 19.36
N ILE A 948 -14.34 10.30 18.04
CA ILE A 948 -13.87 11.39 17.19
C ILE A 948 -14.92 12.51 17.22
N PRO A 949 -14.62 13.71 17.74
CA PRO A 949 -15.59 14.79 17.80
C PRO A 949 -15.90 15.29 16.39
N GLY A 950 -17.19 15.43 16.04
CA GLY A 950 -17.61 16.10 14.81
C GLY A 950 -17.50 17.63 14.93
N VAL A 951 -17.55 18.34 13.78
CA VAL A 951 -17.55 19.80 13.78
C VAL A 951 -18.78 20.34 14.51
N LEU A 952 -18.58 21.14 15.56
CA LEU A 952 -19.67 21.77 16.30
C LEU A 952 -20.25 22.95 15.53
N TYR A 953 -19.42 23.98 15.31
CA TYR A 953 -19.69 25.17 14.52
C TYR A 953 -18.34 25.90 14.26
N ASP A 954 -18.32 26.79 13.27
CA ASP A 954 -17.21 27.71 13.01
C ASP A 954 -17.64 29.18 13.24
N ARG A 955 -16.68 30.07 13.48
CA ARG A 955 -16.88 31.53 13.51
C ARG A 955 -15.67 32.28 12.98
N THR A 956 -15.87 33.54 12.62
CA THR A 956 -14.81 34.47 12.23
C THR A 956 -14.31 35.30 13.42
N PRO A 957 -13.12 35.94 13.32
CA PRO A 957 -12.76 37.06 14.17
C PRO A 957 -13.74 38.23 14.05
N ARG A 958 -13.83 39.10 15.07
CA ARG A 958 -14.73 40.27 15.02
C ARG A 958 -14.34 41.20 13.87
N GLY A 959 -15.30 41.53 13.01
CA GLY A 959 -15.13 42.45 11.89
C GLY A 959 -14.58 41.80 10.60
N LEU A 960 -14.37 40.47 10.59
CA LEU A 960 -13.96 39.72 9.40
C LEU A 960 -15.04 38.70 9.00
N SER A 961 -15.06 38.37 7.72
CA SER A 961 -15.85 37.31 7.08
C SER A 961 -14.99 36.04 6.89
N PHE A 962 -15.63 34.92 6.53
CA PHE A 962 -14.89 33.75 6.06
C PHE A 962 -14.33 34.03 4.66
N GLY A 963 -13.09 33.64 4.40
CA GLY A 963 -12.39 33.96 3.14
C GLY A 963 -11.63 35.29 3.15
N ASP A 964 -11.84 36.16 4.16
CA ASP A 964 -11.06 37.39 4.31
C ASP A 964 -9.57 37.06 4.53
N VAL A 965 -8.69 37.87 3.95
CA VAL A 965 -7.24 37.71 4.09
C VAL A 965 -6.76 38.29 5.43
N VAL A 966 -6.15 37.44 6.26
CA VAL A 966 -5.53 37.79 7.55
C VAL A 966 -4.09 38.27 7.35
N THR A 967 -3.32 37.55 6.54
CA THR A 967 -1.95 37.90 6.14
C THR A 967 -1.83 37.71 4.63
N ASP A 968 -1.76 38.81 3.89
CA ASP A 968 -1.69 38.77 2.43
C ASP A 968 -0.26 38.47 1.93
N VAL A 969 -0.13 38.17 0.64
CA VAL A 969 1.17 37.94 0.00
C VAL A 969 2.09 39.14 0.25
N ASN A 970 3.33 38.86 0.69
CA ASN A 970 4.25 39.82 1.30
C ASN A 970 4.29 41.17 0.55
N PHE A 971 3.77 42.22 1.19
CA PHE A 971 3.65 43.57 0.62
C PHE A 971 5.00 44.12 0.13
N SER A 972 6.10 43.78 0.81
CA SER A 972 7.46 44.23 0.45
C SER A 972 8.07 43.43 -0.72
N LYS A 973 7.42 42.34 -1.15
CA LYS A 973 7.90 41.44 -2.21
C LYS A 973 6.72 40.88 -3.03
N LEU A 974 6.11 41.75 -3.86
CA LEU A 974 5.10 41.34 -4.85
C LEU A 974 5.70 40.84 -6.19
N ARG A 975 7.02 40.65 -6.22
CA ARG A 975 7.80 40.04 -7.31
C ARG A 975 8.51 38.83 -6.76
N PHE A 976 8.14 37.66 -7.25
CA PHE A 976 8.74 36.39 -6.90
C PHE A 976 9.59 35.88 -8.06
N THR A 977 10.70 35.24 -7.71
CA THR A 977 11.48 34.44 -8.66
C THR A 977 11.07 32.97 -8.56
N ARG A 978 11.40 32.16 -9.56
CA ARG A 978 11.09 30.72 -9.56
C ARG A 978 11.85 30.00 -8.43
N SER A 979 11.25 28.96 -7.89
CA SER A 979 11.64 28.23 -6.66
C SER A 979 11.35 28.95 -5.35
N GLU A 980 10.86 30.20 -5.37
CA GLU A 980 10.38 30.88 -4.16
C GLU A 980 8.94 30.50 -3.80
N THR A 981 8.56 30.70 -2.54
CA THR A 981 7.22 30.39 -2.04
C THR A 981 6.37 31.66 -1.92
N ALA A 982 5.25 31.71 -2.65
CA ALA A 982 4.19 32.69 -2.44
C ALA A 982 3.17 32.14 -1.43
N GLN A 983 2.80 32.93 -0.43
CA GLN A 983 1.94 32.48 0.69
C GLN A 983 0.94 33.55 1.10
N ALA A 984 -0.28 33.14 1.43
CA ALA A 984 -1.31 33.96 2.07
C ALA A 984 -2.04 33.18 3.17
N VAL A 985 -2.59 33.90 4.15
CA VAL A 985 -3.38 33.36 5.27
C VAL A 985 -4.77 33.98 5.27
N PHE A 986 -5.80 33.15 5.36
CA PHE A 986 -7.21 33.49 5.25
C PHE A 986 -7.98 33.12 6.54
N VAL A 987 -9.10 33.79 6.80
CA VAL A 987 -10.07 33.38 7.83
C VAL A 987 -10.74 32.08 7.38
N GLY A 988 -10.45 30.99 8.09
CA GLY A 988 -10.81 29.62 7.69
C GLY A 988 -11.95 29.03 8.51
N ALA A 989 -12.67 28.10 7.90
CA ALA A 989 -13.59 27.17 8.57
C ALA A 989 -13.02 25.75 8.53
N ASN A 990 -13.63 24.80 9.25
CA ASN A 990 -13.18 23.41 9.30
C ASN A 990 -13.40 22.66 7.95
N PRO A 991 -12.35 22.14 7.29
CA PRO A 991 -12.47 21.28 6.10
C PRO A 991 -13.43 20.09 6.27
N ARG A 992 -13.60 19.56 7.49
CA ARG A 992 -14.55 18.46 7.76
C ARG A 992 -16.03 18.81 7.53
N ASN A 993 -16.36 20.07 7.28
CA ASN A 993 -17.71 20.46 6.85
C ASN A 993 -18.03 19.98 5.42
N ASN A 994 -17.03 19.92 4.54
CA ASN A 994 -17.18 19.48 3.16
C ASN A 994 -15.80 18.99 2.67
N LEU A 995 -15.69 17.72 2.31
CA LEU A 995 -14.43 17.13 1.83
C LEU A 995 -13.95 17.72 0.48
N ARG A 996 -14.86 18.41 -0.24
CA ARG A 996 -14.63 18.97 -1.58
C ARG A 996 -14.07 17.91 -2.54
N LEU A 997 -14.60 16.69 -2.46
CA LEU A 997 -14.27 15.58 -3.36
C LEU A 997 -14.56 15.99 -4.81
N GLU A 998 -13.66 15.64 -5.73
CA GLU A 998 -13.71 16.06 -7.15
C GLU A 998 -13.73 17.59 -7.32
N GLN A 999 -13.30 18.33 -6.30
CA GLN A 999 -13.12 19.79 -6.26
C GLN A 999 -11.76 20.10 -5.58
N THR A 1000 -11.58 21.33 -5.09
CA THR A 1000 -10.35 21.76 -4.40
C THR A 1000 -10.66 22.71 -3.24
N TYR A 1001 -9.81 22.73 -2.21
CA TYR A 1001 -9.72 23.76 -1.16
C TYR A 1001 -8.83 24.94 -1.56
N ALA A 1002 -7.82 24.72 -2.42
CA ALA A 1002 -6.79 25.71 -2.76
C ALA A 1002 -6.51 25.73 -4.27
N ALA A 1003 -6.28 26.91 -4.82
CA ALA A 1003 -5.89 27.06 -6.22
C ALA A 1003 -4.86 28.17 -6.42
N VAL A 1004 -4.06 28.02 -7.45
CA VAL A 1004 -3.28 29.12 -8.05
C VAL A 1004 -3.98 29.52 -9.34
N GLU A 1005 -4.34 30.79 -9.44
CA GLU A 1005 -4.89 31.38 -10.65
C GLU A 1005 -3.85 32.30 -11.29
N TYR A 1006 -3.75 32.26 -12.62
CA TYR A 1006 -2.78 32.98 -13.45
C TYR A 1006 -3.48 33.91 -14.44
N ARG A 1007 -2.78 34.96 -14.88
CA ARG A 1007 -3.10 35.71 -16.11
C ARG A 1007 -1.83 36.30 -16.75
N PRO A 1008 -1.74 36.32 -18.10
CA PRO A 1008 -0.58 36.85 -18.81
C PRO A 1008 -0.50 38.39 -18.80
N SER A 1009 -1.55 39.10 -18.39
CA SER A 1009 -1.55 40.57 -18.23
C SER A 1009 -2.62 41.03 -17.24
N PRO A 1010 -2.53 42.26 -16.69
CA PRO A 1010 -3.51 42.79 -15.74
C PRO A 1010 -4.96 42.91 -16.23
N HIS A 1011 -5.20 42.75 -17.53
CA HIS A 1011 -6.52 42.77 -18.17
C HIS A 1011 -6.96 41.39 -18.69
N GLY A 1012 -6.13 40.35 -18.53
CA GLY A 1012 -6.52 38.97 -18.82
C GLY A 1012 -7.54 38.43 -17.82
N ALA A 1013 -8.33 37.45 -18.27
CA ALA A 1013 -9.11 36.60 -17.38
C ALA A 1013 -8.18 35.77 -16.49
N TRP A 1014 -8.66 35.41 -15.29
CA TRP A 1014 -7.97 34.50 -14.39
C TRP A 1014 -8.23 33.05 -14.80
N GLU A 1015 -7.17 32.27 -15.01
CA GLU A 1015 -7.22 30.85 -15.32
C GLU A 1015 -6.59 30.03 -14.18
N ARG A 1016 -7.22 28.93 -13.77
CA ARG A 1016 -6.70 28.07 -12.70
C ARG A 1016 -5.60 27.17 -13.25
N VAL A 1017 -4.37 27.40 -12.82
CA VAL A 1017 -3.17 26.67 -13.29
C VAL A 1017 -2.61 25.66 -12.28
N ARG A 1018 -3.01 25.76 -11.00
CA ARG A 1018 -2.79 24.71 -9.98
C ARG A 1018 -4.02 24.52 -9.11
N ASP A 1019 -4.17 23.33 -8.54
CA ASP A 1019 -5.10 23.05 -7.44
C ASP A 1019 -4.47 22.14 -6.36
N ASP A 1020 -5.24 21.72 -5.36
CA ASP A 1020 -4.74 20.94 -4.22
C ASP A 1020 -4.38 19.47 -4.56
N SER A 1021 -4.38 19.10 -5.85
CA SER A 1021 -3.69 17.92 -6.37
C SER A 1021 -2.21 18.17 -6.72
N ASP A 1022 -1.76 19.42 -6.84
CA ASP A 1022 -0.38 19.78 -7.19
C ASP A 1022 0.54 19.81 -5.96
N TRP A 1023 1.59 18.97 -5.97
CA TRP A 1023 2.52 18.77 -4.86
C TRP A 1023 3.11 20.04 -4.23
N ASP A 1024 3.38 21.06 -5.06
CA ASP A 1024 3.98 22.33 -4.64
C ASP A 1024 2.95 23.37 -4.15
N LEU A 1025 1.64 23.07 -4.22
CA LEU A 1025 0.58 23.85 -3.59
C LEU A 1025 0.11 23.19 -2.28
N THR A 1026 0.50 23.78 -1.17
CA THR A 1026 0.10 23.30 0.16
C THR A 1026 -1.07 24.08 0.74
N PHE A 1027 -2.03 23.35 1.30
CA PHE A 1027 -3.15 23.86 2.08
C PHE A 1027 -2.94 23.43 3.54
N HIS A 1028 -2.72 24.39 4.44
CA HIS A 1028 -2.57 24.12 5.88
C HIS A 1028 -3.62 24.89 6.68
N TRP A 1029 -4.31 24.20 7.58
CA TRP A 1029 -5.41 24.71 8.37
C TRP A 1029 -5.05 24.67 9.86
N ARG A 1030 -5.43 25.73 10.59
CA ARG A 1030 -5.11 25.89 12.01
C ARG A 1030 -6.32 26.39 12.80
N ARG A 1031 -6.73 25.64 13.83
CA ARG A 1031 -7.68 26.14 14.83
C ARG A 1031 -7.02 27.24 15.68
N THR A 1032 -7.61 28.43 15.71
CA THR A 1032 -7.13 29.54 16.56
C THR A 1032 -7.88 29.65 17.89
N SER A 1033 -9.11 29.10 17.99
CA SER A 1033 -9.79 28.97 19.28
C SER A 1033 -10.88 27.90 19.28
N ASN A 1034 -10.69 26.84 20.08
CA ASN A 1034 -11.69 25.79 20.32
C ASN A 1034 -13.01 26.36 20.86
N ILE A 1035 -12.94 27.32 21.80
CA ILE A 1035 -14.12 27.86 22.50
C ILE A 1035 -14.90 28.85 21.62
N ARG A 1036 -14.23 29.53 20.66
CA ARG A 1036 -14.88 30.47 19.74
C ARG A 1036 -15.24 29.87 18.39
N GLY A 1037 -14.72 28.68 18.05
CA GLY A 1037 -14.87 28.07 16.73
C GLY A 1037 -14.06 28.76 15.62
N THR A 1038 -13.02 29.52 15.96
CA THR A 1038 -12.23 30.28 14.97
C THR A 1038 -11.06 29.46 14.43
N SER A 1039 -10.76 29.61 13.14
CA SER A 1039 -9.66 28.97 12.43
C SER A 1039 -9.09 29.88 11.34
N GLU A 1040 -7.90 29.52 10.87
CA GLU A 1040 -7.17 30.16 9.77
C GLU A 1040 -6.75 29.09 8.76
N VAL A 1041 -6.60 29.48 7.49
CA VAL A 1041 -6.03 28.66 6.42
C VAL A 1041 -4.83 29.39 5.83
N THR A 1042 -3.68 28.75 5.83
CA THR A 1042 -2.52 29.12 5.03
C THR A 1042 -2.59 28.38 3.70
N ILE A 1043 -2.49 29.12 2.58
CA ILE A 1043 -2.15 28.55 1.27
C ILE A 1043 -0.73 29.01 0.94
N ALA A 1044 0.14 28.06 0.58
CA ALA A 1044 1.51 28.35 0.17
C ALA A 1044 1.86 27.54 -1.08
N TRP A 1045 2.30 28.25 -2.13
CA TRP A 1045 2.71 27.70 -3.43
C TRP A 1045 4.22 27.91 -3.62
N ARG A 1046 4.98 26.83 -3.81
CA ARG A 1046 6.36 26.89 -4.28
C ARG A 1046 6.34 27.03 -5.81
N ILE A 1047 6.75 28.19 -6.31
CA ILE A 1047 6.68 28.52 -7.74
C ILE A 1047 7.65 27.61 -8.51
N GLU A 1048 7.18 26.86 -9.50
CA GLU A 1048 8.03 25.84 -10.13
C GLU A 1048 9.06 26.45 -11.10
N PRO A 1049 10.20 25.76 -11.37
CA PRO A 1049 11.23 26.22 -12.32
C PRO A 1049 10.74 26.48 -13.76
N TRP A 1050 9.56 26.01 -14.12
CA TRP A 1050 8.91 26.19 -15.44
C TRP A 1050 7.67 27.11 -15.41
N ALA A 1051 7.36 27.75 -14.28
CA ALA A 1051 6.21 28.66 -14.18
C ALA A 1051 6.34 29.83 -15.19
N PRO A 1052 5.33 30.11 -16.04
CA PRO A 1052 5.32 31.28 -16.91
C PRO A 1052 5.51 32.61 -16.16
N SER A 1053 6.14 33.60 -16.79
CA SER A 1053 6.20 34.95 -16.21
C SER A 1053 4.86 35.67 -16.40
N GLY A 1054 4.34 36.33 -15.37
CA GLY A 1054 3.04 37.01 -15.42
C GLY A 1054 2.45 37.29 -14.03
N GLU A 1055 1.14 37.50 -13.95
CA GLU A 1055 0.43 37.73 -12.68
C GLU A 1055 -0.26 36.47 -12.17
N TYR A 1056 -0.21 36.28 -10.86
CA TYR A 1056 -0.71 35.12 -10.13
C TYR A 1056 -1.47 35.55 -8.87
N ARG A 1057 -2.43 34.73 -8.41
CA ARG A 1057 -3.07 34.87 -7.09
C ARG A 1057 -3.37 33.52 -6.46
N LEU A 1058 -3.40 33.47 -5.14
CA LEU A 1058 -3.83 32.30 -4.37
C LEU A 1058 -5.33 32.42 -4.07
N ARG A 1059 -6.08 31.33 -4.25
CA ARG A 1059 -7.54 31.31 -4.08
C ARG A 1059 -7.95 30.17 -3.15
N TYR A 1060 -8.69 30.50 -2.09
CA TYR A 1060 -9.18 29.60 -1.06
C TYR A 1060 -10.67 29.32 -1.30
N TYR A 1061 -11.08 28.05 -1.18
CA TYR A 1061 -12.48 27.62 -1.15
C TYR A 1061 -12.74 26.92 0.19
N GLY A 1062 -13.84 27.26 0.85
CA GLY A 1062 -14.20 26.64 2.11
C GLY A 1062 -15.70 26.56 2.35
N ASP A 1063 -16.07 25.80 3.38
CA ASP A 1063 -17.44 25.57 3.78
C ASP A 1063 -17.52 25.74 5.29
N TYR A 1064 -18.33 26.68 5.79
CA TYR A 1064 -18.46 26.95 7.23
C TYR A 1064 -19.76 26.39 7.80
N LYS A 1065 -19.70 25.89 9.04
CA LYS A 1065 -20.88 25.38 9.76
C LYS A 1065 -21.39 26.39 10.76
N SER A 1066 -22.62 26.85 10.57
CA SER A 1066 -23.28 27.78 11.50
C SER A 1066 -23.60 27.10 12.85
N ILE A 1067 -23.94 27.91 13.85
CA ILE A 1067 -24.44 27.43 15.15
C ILE A 1067 -25.76 26.64 15.01
N THR A 1068 -26.52 26.85 13.93
CA THR A 1068 -27.73 26.06 13.60
C THR A 1068 -27.42 24.79 12.81
N GLY A 1069 -26.14 24.43 12.64
CA GLY A 1069 -25.68 23.26 11.89
C GLY A 1069 -25.70 23.41 10.37
N ARG A 1070 -26.18 24.53 9.82
CA ARG A 1070 -26.20 24.79 8.37
C ARG A 1070 -24.77 24.98 7.88
N ILE A 1071 -24.37 24.17 6.90
CA ILE A 1071 -23.12 24.38 6.14
C ILE A 1071 -23.39 25.42 5.04
N THR A 1072 -22.42 26.27 4.72
CA THR A 1072 -22.52 27.25 3.64
C THR A 1072 -21.14 27.50 3.01
N PRO A 1073 -21.01 27.42 1.67
CA PRO A 1073 -19.75 27.63 0.98
C PRO A 1073 -19.37 29.11 0.95
N PHE A 1074 -18.08 29.37 0.82
CA PHE A 1074 -17.47 30.68 0.61
C PHE A 1074 -16.14 30.51 -0.12
N ASP A 1075 -15.61 31.60 -0.65
CA ASP A 1075 -14.26 31.64 -1.22
C ASP A 1075 -13.56 32.97 -0.89
N GLY A 1076 -12.24 32.99 -1.05
CA GLY A 1076 -11.38 34.14 -0.81
C GLY A 1076 -10.19 34.14 -1.75
N ALA A 1077 -9.62 35.30 -2.03
CA ALA A 1077 -8.45 35.44 -2.91
C ALA A 1077 -7.43 36.40 -2.31
N SER A 1078 -6.15 36.07 -2.47
CA SER A 1078 -5.05 37.01 -2.20
C SER A 1078 -5.06 38.16 -3.20
N ARG A 1079 -4.22 39.17 -2.96
CA ARG A 1079 -3.81 40.07 -4.04
C ARG A 1079 -3.16 39.31 -5.20
N ALA A 1080 -3.12 39.97 -6.35
CA ALA A 1080 -2.21 39.59 -7.42
C ALA A 1080 -0.75 39.86 -7.02
N PHE A 1081 0.14 38.94 -7.36
CA PHE A 1081 1.59 39.09 -7.31
C PHE A 1081 2.17 38.71 -8.68
N THR A 1082 3.42 39.05 -8.93
CA THR A 1082 4.10 38.75 -10.20
C THR A 1082 5.18 37.70 -10.04
N VAL A 1083 5.29 36.80 -11.02
CA VAL A 1083 6.42 35.88 -11.17
C VAL A 1083 7.25 36.33 -12.37
N SER A 1084 8.56 36.41 -12.21
CA SER A 1084 9.52 36.82 -13.25
C SER A 1084 10.39 35.67 -13.71
#